data_AF-A0A1B8EMV3-F1
#
_entry.id   AF-A0A1B8EMV3-F1
#
_cell.length_a   1.000
_cell.length_b   1.000
_cell.length_c   1.000
_cell.angle_alpha   90.00
_cell.angle_beta   90.00
_cell.angle_gamma   90.00
#
_symmetry.space_group_name_H-M   'P 1'
#
loop_
_entity.id
_entity.type
_entity.pdbx_description
1 polymer ?
#
loop_
_entity_poly.entity_id
_entity_poly.type
_entity_poly.pdbx_seq_one_letter_code
_entity_poly.pdbx_strand_id
1 'polypeptide(L)'
;MVGSKNNGDMQDNDVEAHSGDIIDQVRVAAENSYHFNPNVVTINAGTNDCTGNINIPNAGARMQNLIQTILGQPGWDKTTIILSTLIPSANGATEAPRGSVNDQYRNLVKDMQADGVRIVLADMAPPGTGNGWLSYPADYGDPVHPNDQGYAKMAYVWWAAINRARNDGLLQPPNISEIDEGCHKKPGDGVSAGGLTQQVNGLDDGIYYHSSVGMGSVFDFSSNFDRGQWFFAKLFSRDLDNLVGWVDQPDGTVVYAVYKNNGGDFPRFTKIDDMSVHDNCLISGVNFVDINGDGLDDFVCIAKNGEAFASISNGPSSGSPPTFTPIGSIKGSEPGYDQPNIRLADIDGDGRADYCASNAGGDISCWRNGGIRELGDGLNVAWRQGFLSGSSSGPTHAGMGVAGIRDRIHFARIYGESEAFGLLGRHDYVYMEHTKNGDKYDIQVKVWKNVGSGSTKLKADGDKYCNMMGHSGGREDYVWTLSTGQITIYPNAGLSEVGDGQSFWGPETIMFDPEIHAGGRNLDRRDLHLADWDGDGFCDIIWTNPNENNQVEVWRNRYGETQAWNWSYLGNPATELSCVEKRGLGIHDIPVHFADVTGNNKADYLCMQKDGRTTGWVNGDSGWEAIDQFKHTEGLDRANFQFADADGDGKADLIWTDKFSGEGTVYYNGGRQEVGGSQFLWTNEGKAFTGNAAGTCVYYPDLNGDSRADQHNIIGTFINEARTWFNTCVGGNAMGDDPSTGTDPQLSAMPGLDPDGV
;
A
#
# COMPACT_ATOMS: atom_id res chain seq x y z
N MET A 1 16.34 11.93 -13.63
CA MET A 1 16.41 12.83 -14.78
C MET A 1 15.06 13.51 -14.88
N VAL A 2 14.97 14.57 -15.67
CA VAL A 2 13.77 15.41 -15.73
C VAL A 2 13.56 15.86 -17.17
N GLY A 3 12.30 15.98 -17.58
CA GLY A 3 11.91 16.44 -18.91
C GLY A 3 10.50 16.01 -19.27
N SER A 4 9.95 16.55 -20.36
CA SER A 4 8.56 16.27 -20.77
C SER A 4 8.36 14.98 -21.57
N LYS A 5 9.40 14.18 -21.80
CA LYS A 5 9.34 12.93 -22.57
C LYS A 5 10.08 11.79 -21.89
N ASN A 6 9.75 10.57 -22.29
CA ASN A 6 10.38 9.34 -21.78
C ASN A 6 11.12 8.62 -22.91
N ASN A 7 12.40 8.26 -22.71
CA ASN A 7 13.17 7.50 -23.70
C ASN A 7 14.28 6.65 -23.06
N GLY A 8 14.40 5.39 -23.48
CA GLY A 8 15.33 4.40 -22.92
C GLY A 8 14.67 3.44 -21.94
N ASP A 9 15.43 2.43 -21.50
CA ASP A 9 15.01 1.32 -20.63
C ASP A 9 15.54 1.45 -19.18
N MET A 10 16.19 2.56 -18.86
CA MET A 10 16.63 2.91 -17.51
C MET A 10 15.44 3.26 -16.60
N GLN A 11 15.61 3.01 -15.29
CA GLN A 11 14.57 3.22 -14.26
C GLN A 11 13.98 4.63 -14.26
N ASP A 12 14.82 5.62 -14.56
CA ASP A 12 14.46 7.04 -14.64
C ASP A 12 14.81 7.52 -16.05
N ASN A 13 13.80 7.59 -16.92
CA ASN A 13 13.97 7.81 -18.36
C ASN A 13 13.37 9.13 -18.87
N ASP A 14 13.09 10.07 -17.95
CA ASP A 14 12.61 11.41 -18.24
C ASP A 14 13.71 12.27 -18.89
N VAL A 15 13.43 12.84 -20.06
CA VAL A 15 14.38 13.63 -20.86
C VAL A 15 13.68 14.71 -21.69
N GLU A 16 14.39 15.77 -22.05
CA GLU A 16 13.92 16.78 -23.01
C GLU A 16 14.62 16.61 -24.37
N ALA A 17 14.56 15.40 -24.92
CA ALA A 17 15.21 15.04 -26.19
C ALA A 17 14.22 15.09 -27.37
N HIS A 18 14.59 15.80 -28.44
CA HIS A 18 13.74 16.00 -29.63
C HIS A 18 14.46 15.56 -30.90
N SER A 19 13.89 14.57 -31.59
CA SER A 19 14.43 14.07 -32.84
C SER A 19 14.25 15.11 -33.95
N GLY A 20 15.35 15.43 -34.64
CA GLY A 20 15.35 16.37 -35.77
C GLY A 20 15.54 17.84 -35.42
N ASP A 21 15.51 18.21 -34.14
CA ASP A 21 15.63 19.61 -33.73
C ASP A 21 17.03 20.19 -33.95
N ILE A 22 17.08 21.43 -34.43
CA ILE A 22 18.28 22.28 -34.44
C ILE A 22 18.43 23.03 -33.11
N ILE A 23 19.59 23.64 -32.84
CA ILE A 23 19.89 24.35 -31.57
C ILE A 23 18.76 25.32 -31.15
N ASP A 24 18.22 26.11 -32.08
CA ASP A 24 17.17 27.08 -31.78
C ASP A 24 15.84 26.44 -31.39
N GLN A 25 15.55 25.24 -31.92
CA GLN A 25 14.35 24.47 -31.61
C GLN A 25 14.50 23.75 -30.26
N VAL A 26 15.69 23.22 -29.96
CA VAL A 26 16.01 22.67 -28.63
C VAL A 26 15.80 23.72 -27.53
N ARG A 27 16.12 24.99 -27.80
CA ARG A 27 15.83 26.09 -26.87
C ARG A 27 14.34 26.31 -26.63
N VAL A 28 13.51 26.18 -27.66
CA VAL A 28 12.05 26.29 -27.50
C VAL A 28 11.51 25.05 -26.77
N ALA A 29 12.01 23.86 -27.11
CA ALA A 29 11.63 22.62 -26.45
C ALA A 29 11.97 22.60 -24.95
N ALA A 30 13.11 23.22 -24.57
CA ALA A 30 13.53 23.33 -23.17
C ALA A 30 12.51 24.07 -22.29
N GLU A 31 11.61 24.88 -22.87
CA GLU A 31 10.53 25.57 -22.12
C GLU A 31 9.64 24.59 -21.35
N ASN A 32 9.45 23.38 -21.87
CA ASN A 32 8.68 22.32 -21.20
C ASN A 32 9.38 21.78 -19.95
N SER A 33 10.65 22.12 -19.72
CA SER A 33 11.45 21.62 -18.61
C SER A 33 11.76 22.67 -17.53
N TYR A 34 11.37 23.94 -17.73
CA TYR A 34 11.79 25.04 -16.85
C TYR A 34 11.29 24.93 -15.39
N HIS A 35 10.29 24.10 -15.13
CA HIS A 35 9.73 23.88 -13.80
C HIS A 35 10.47 22.81 -12.96
N PHE A 36 11.42 22.05 -13.54
CA PHE A 36 12.11 20.96 -12.83
C PHE A 36 13.35 21.37 -12.03
N ASN A 37 13.89 22.59 -12.26
CA ASN A 37 15.02 23.16 -11.53
C ASN A 37 16.24 22.24 -11.29
N PRO A 38 16.80 21.62 -12.35
CA PRO A 38 17.91 20.68 -12.21
C PRO A 38 19.20 21.37 -11.78
N ASN A 39 19.98 20.71 -10.92
CA ASN A 39 21.34 21.14 -10.58
C ASN A 39 22.36 20.91 -11.71
N VAL A 40 22.07 19.99 -12.64
CA VAL A 40 22.94 19.64 -13.76
C VAL A 40 22.11 19.55 -15.05
N VAL A 41 22.56 20.22 -16.11
CA VAL A 41 21.97 20.11 -17.46
C VAL A 41 23.04 19.64 -18.45
N THR A 42 22.81 18.49 -19.06
CA THR A 42 23.66 17.94 -20.13
C THR A 42 23.12 18.31 -21.50
N ILE A 43 23.93 18.94 -22.35
CA ILE A 43 23.50 19.43 -23.68
C ILE A 43 24.31 18.75 -24.80
N ASN A 44 23.61 18.03 -25.68
CA ASN A 44 24.13 17.59 -26.98
C ASN A 44 23.14 18.03 -28.07
N ALA A 45 23.41 19.17 -28.70
CA ALA A 45 22.60 19.70 -29.79
C ALA A 45 23.50 20.36 -30.84
N GLY A 46 23.11 20.28 -32.12
CA GLY A 46 23.87 20.83 -33.25
C GLY A 46 24.15 19.84 -34.40
N THR A 47 23.89 18.55 -34.21
CA THR A 47 24.04 17.54 -35.27
C THR A 47 23.11 17.83 -36.45
N ASN A 48 21.87 18.23 -36.20
CA ASN A 48 20.92 18.60 -37.26
C ASN A 48 21.27 19.91 -37.94
N ASP A 49 21.85 20.88 -37.22
CA ASP A 49 22.42 22.09 -37.81
C ASP A 49 23.54 21.75 -38.81
N CYS A 50 24.40 20.80 -38.46
CA CYS A 50 25.45 20.30 -39.35
C CYS A 50 24.85 19.63 -40.59
N THR A 51 23.93 18.69 -40.41
CA THR A 51 23.26 17.96 -41.51
C THR A 51 22.55 18.92 -42.48
N GLY A 52 21.85 19.93 -41.94
CA GLY A 52 21.13 20.93 -42.73
C GLY A 52 21.98 22.12 -43.21
N ASN A 53 23.27 22.18 -42.83
CA ASN A 53 24.15 23.33 -43.02
C ASN A 53 23.52 24.66 -42.54
N ILE A 54 22.87 24.63 -41.37
CA ILE A 54 22.11 25.76 -40.81
C ILE A 54 23.06 26.64 -39.99
N ASN A 55 23.35 27.84 -40.51
CA ASN A 55 24.06 28.92 -39.81
C ASN A 55 25.30 28.45 -39.01
N ILE A 56 26.13 27.60 -39.63
CA ILE A 56 27.32 26.99 -39.03
C ILE A 56 28.29 28.03 -38.42
N PRO A 57 28.55 29.20 -39.05
CA PRO A 57 29.45 30.20 -38.46
C PRO A 57 28.99 30.79 -37.12
N ASN A 58 27.70 30.66 -36.78
CA ASN A 58 27.11 31.20 -35.55
C ASN A 58 26.50 30.12 -34.64
N ALA A 59 26.89 28.85 -34.81
CA ALA A 59 26.38 27.76 -33.97
C ALA A 59 26.72 27.98 -32.48
N GLY A 60 27.93 28.48 -32.17
CA GLY A 60 28.35 28.82 -30.81
C GLY A 60 27.49 29.92 -30.19
N ALA A 61 27.19 31.00 -30.92
CA ALA A 61 26.35 32.08 -30.43
C ALA A 61 24.90 31.62 -30.13
N ARG A 62 24.37 30.69 -30.94
CA ARG A 62 23.04 30.09 -30.70
C ARG A 62 23.04 29.16 -29.49
N MET A 63 24.10 28.37 -29.32
CA MET A 63 24.29 27.54 -28.12
C MET A 63 24.43 28.40 -26.86
N GLN A 64 25.15 29.53 -26.95
CA GLN A 64 25.23 30.51 -25.86
C GLN A 64 23.84 31.05 -25.50
N ASN A 65 23.02 31.38 -26.49
CA ASN A 65 21.65 31.85 -26.26
C ASN A 65 20.79 30.77 -25.57
N LEU A 66 20.89 29.50 -26.00
CA LEU A 66 20.27 28.37 -25.32
C LEU A 66 20.68 28.28 -23.85
N ILE A 67 21.98 28.28 -23.57
CA ILE A 67 22.51 28.18 -22.21
C ILE A 67 22.09 29.38 -21.35
N GLN A 68 22.16 30.60 -21.89
CA GLN A 68 21.71 31.80 -21.18
C GLN A 68 20.20 31.79 -20.94
N THR A 69 19.39 31.23 -21.84
CA THR A 69 17.96 31.05 -21.62
C THR A 69 17.70 30.08 -20.46
N ILE A 70 18.45 28.98 -20.40
CA ILE A 70 18.39 27.99 -19.32
C ILE A 70 18.79 28.63 -17.98
N LEU A 71 19.96 29.26 -17.90
CA LEU A 71 20.48 29.88 -16.68
C LEU A 71 19.72 31.15 -16.27
N GLY A 72 18.97 31.75 -17.19
CA GLY A 72 18.10 32.89 -16.92
C GLY A 72 16.74 32.51 -16.32
N GLN A 73 16.43 31.22 -16.21
CA GLN A 73 15.20 30.77 -15.55
C GLN A 73 15.26 31.04 -14.04
N PRO A 74 14.13 31.40 -13.39
CA PRO A 74 14.07 31.58 -11.94
C PRO A 74 14.57 30.32 -11.22
N GLY A 75 15.59 30.46 -10.38
CA GLY A 75 16.16 29.36 -9.57
C GLY A 75 17.33 28.61 -10.23
N TRP A 76 17.59 28.81 -11.52
CA TRP A 76 18.60 28.04 -12.27
C TRP A 76 19.99 28.72 -12.30
N ASP A 77 20.19 29.79 -11.53
CA ASP A 77 21.44 30.54 -11.45
C ASP A 77 22.60 29.71 -10.84
N LYS A 78 22.25 28.62 -10.14
CA LYS A 78 23.19 27.65 -9.57
C LYS A 78 23.42 26.41 -10.44
N THR A 79 22.63 26.22 -11.50
CA THR A 79 22.71 25.03 -12.36
C THR A 79 24.07 24.92 -13.05
N THR A 80 24.65 23.73 -13.03
CA THR A 80 25.87 23.41 -13.77
C THR A 80 25.54 22.89 -15.16
N ILE A 81 26.15 23.50 -16.17
CA ILE A 81 26.00 23.07 -17.56
C ILE A 81 27.13 22.11 -17.92
N ILE A 82 26.78 20.94 -18.46
CA ILE A 82 27.74 20.07 -19.13
C ILE A 82 27.46 20.15 -20.62
N LEU A 83 28.29 20.87 -21.36
CA LEU A 83 28.14 21.01 -22.81
C LEU A 83 29.03 19.98 -23.50
N SER A 84 28.43 19.15 -24.36
CA SER A 84 29.20 18.22 -25.18
C SER A 84 29.55 18.78 -26.56
N THR A 85 30.69 18.35 -27.10
CA THR A 85 30.93 18.48 -28.54
C THR A 85 30.14 17.43 -29.32
N LEU A 86 29.87 17.69 -30.60
CA LEU A 86 29.20 16.76 -31.50
C LEU A 86 30.08 15.54 -31.81
N ILE A 87 29.44 14.36 -31.82
CA ILE A 87 30.07 13.07 -32.13
C ILE A 87 30.38 12.95 -33.63
N PRO A 88 31.40 12.15 -34.03
CA PRO A 88 31.68 11.88 -35.44
C PRO A 88 30.46 11.34 -36.21
N SER A 89 30.40 11.56 -37.51
CA SER A 89 29.35 11.02 -38.38
C SER A 89 29.94 10.41 -39.65
N ALA A 90 29.32 9.34 -40.15
CA ALA A 90 29.63 8.80 -41.49
C ALA A 90 28.92 9.57 -42.61
N ASN A 91 27.98 10.47 -42.27
CA ASN A 91 27.36 11.36 -43.23
C ASN A 91 28.31 12.53 -43.52
N GLY A 92 28.85 12.58 -44.75
CA GLY A 92 29.79 13.62 -45.15
C GLY A 92 29.23 15.05 -45.07
N ALA A 93 27.92 15.24 -45.23
CA ALA A 93 27.29 16.56 -45.08
C ALA A 93 27.27 17.02 -43.62
N THR A 94 27.10 16.09 -42.68
CA THR A 94 27.14 16.34 -41.24
C THR A 94 28.58 16.47 -40.74
N GLU A 95 29.49 15.62 -41.19
CA GLU A 95 30.88 15.60 -40.73
C GLU A 95 31.68 16.82 -41.19
N ALA A 96 31.43 17.33 -42.40
CA ALA A 96 32.15 18.47 -42.96
C ALA A 96 32.11 19.75 -42.08
N PRO A 97 30.96 20.22 -41.58
CA PRO A 97 30.89 21.39 -40.69
C PRO A 97 31.17 21.07 -39.21
N ARG A 98 31.15 19.79 -38.80
CA ARG A 98 31.20 19.38 -37.39
C ARG A 98 32.42 19.92 -36.64
N GLY A 99 33.61 19.85 -37.25
CA GLY A 99 34.85 20.36 -36.63
C GLY A 99 34.75 21.84 -36.26
N SER A 100 34.20 22.65 -37.17
CA SER A 100 33.97 24.09 -36.95
C SER A 100 32.97 24.37 -35.82
N VAL A 101 31.91 23.56 -35.70
CA VAL A 101 30.94 23.69 -34.59
C VAL A 101 31.56 23.28 -33.25
N ASN A 102 32.32 22.18 -33.23
CA ASN A 102 33.00 21.71 -32.02
C ASN A 102 34.03 22.72 -31.50
N ASP A 103 34.77 23.38 -32.39
CA ASP A 103 35.70 24.44 -32.00
C ASP A 103 34.97 25.66 -31.43
N GLN A 104 33.79 26.00 -31.97
CA GLN A 104 32.94 27.03 -31.38
C GLN A 104 32.45 26.64 -29.97
N TYR A 105 32.03 25.39 -29.73
CA TYR A 105 31.61 24.94 -28.40
C TYR A 105 32.77 24.90 -27.39
N ARG A 106 33.97 24.50 -27.83
CA ARG A 106 35.18 24.57 -26.98
C ARG A 106 35.53 25.99 -26.56
N ASN A 107 35.45 26.93 -27.48
CA ASN A 107 35.70 28.35 -27.18
C ASN A 107 34.59 28.90 -26.29
N LEU A 108 33.32 28.58 -26.58
CA LEU A 108 32.17 28.98 -25.77
C LEU A 108 32.31 28.54 -24.31
N VAL A 109 32.67 27.28 -24.04
CA VAL A 109 32.89 26.82 -22.66
C VAL A 109 33.97 27.63 -21.97
N LYS A 110 35.10 27.91 -22.65
CA LYS A 110 36.19 28.71 -22.08
C LYS A 110 35.74 30.14 -21.77
N ASP A 111 35.03 30.78 -22.70
CA ASP A 111 34.57 32.16 -22.55
C ASP A 111 33.55 32.26 -21.41
N MET A 112 32.56 31.35 -21.38
CA MET A 112 31.56 31.32 -20.31
C MET A 112 32.16 30.97 -18.93
N GLN A 113 33.19 30.11 -18.88
CA GLN A 113 33.95 29.88 -17.64
C GLN A 113 34.67 31.16 -17.17
N ALA A 114 35.25 31.93 -18.10
CA ALA A 114 35.88 33.21 -17.77
C ALA A 114 34.86 34.25 -17.26
N ASP A 115 33.62 34.16 -17.73
CA ASP A 115 32.48 34.97 -17.27
C ASP A 115 31.85 34.45 -15.96
N GLY A 116 32.41 33.39 -15.36
CA GLY A 116 31.97 32.83 -14.07
C GLY A 116 30.80 31.85 -14.17
N VAL A 117 30.42 31.42 -15.37
CA VAL A 117 29.39 30.39 -15.55
C VAL A 117 29.93 29.03 -15.12
N ARG A 118 29.13 28.27 -14.37
CA ARG A 118 29.41 26.88 -13.99
C ARG A 118 29.18 25.96 -15.19
N ILE A 119 30.15 25.89 -16.08
CA ILE A 119 30.07 25.06 -17.28
C ILE A 119 31.31 24.19 -17.45
N VAL A 120 31.13 22.92 -17.84
CA VAL A 120 32.21 21.97 -18.11
C VAL A 120 32.02 21.34 -19.49
N LEU A 121 33.12 21.18 -20.21
CA LEU A 121 33.13 20.54 -21.53
C LEU A 121 33.17 19.01 -21.40
N ALA A 122 32.20 18.33 -21.99
CA ALA A 122 32.24 16.91 -22.31
C ALA A 122 32.74 16.71 -23.76
N ASP A 123 34.06 16.73 -23.96
CA ASP A 123 34.65 16.70 -25.29
C ASP A 123 34.60 15.27 -25.88
N MET A 124 33.57 15.01 -26.69
CA MET A 124 33.33 13.74 -27.37
C MET A 124 34.29 13.48 -28.54
N ALA A 125 34.99 14.50 -29.04
CA ALA A 125 35.89 14.38 -30.18
C ALA A 125 37.11 15.30 -30.04
N PRO A 126 37.94 15.12 -28.99
CA PRO A 126 39.01 16.05 -28.65
C PRO A 126 40.10 16.06 -29.74
N PRO A 127 40.82 17.19 -29.92
CA PRO A 127 41.88 17.28 -30.94
C PRO A 127 43.15 16.47 -30.61
N GLY A 128 43.25 15.90 -29.41
CA GLY A 128 44.44 15.20 -28.91
C GLY A 128 44.13 13.82 -28.34
N THR A 129 44.63 13.53 -27.13
CA THR A 129 44.36 12.24 -26.45
C THR A 129 42.86 12.01 -26.29
N GLY A 130 42.40 10.83 -26.70
CA GLY A 130 40.97 10.50 -26.75
C GLY A 130 40.30 10.78 -28.10
N ASN A 131 41.00 11.37 -29.08
CA ASN A 131 40.48 11.49 -30.43
C ASN A 131 40.26 10.09 -31.03
N GLY A 132 39.13 9.89 -31.70
CA GLY A 132 38.73 8.58 -32.23
C GLY A 132 38.18 7.60 -31.18
N TRP A 133 37.89 8.05 -29.95
CA TRP A 133 37.20 7.25 -28.93
C TRP A 133 35.88 6.67 -29.43
N LEU A 134 35.06 7.52 -30.06
CA LEU A 134 33.90 7.13 -30.86
C LEU A 134 34.35 6.94 -32.31
N SER A 135 34.12 5.75 -32.84
CA SER A 135 34.64 5.31 -34.13
C SER A 135 33.56 4.63 -34.98
N TYR A 136 33.42 5.12 -36.21
CA TYR A 136 32.54 4.49 -37.20
C TYR A 136 33.26 3.35 -37.94
N PRO A 137 32.61 2.21 -38.23
CA PRO A 137 31.22 1.88 -37.93
C PRO A 137 30.99 1.20 -36.57
N ALA A 138 32.04 0.84 -35.83
CA ALA A 138 31.95 -0.04 -34.67
C ALA A 138 30.99 0.46 -33.56
N ASP A 139 30.94 1.78 -33.35
CA ASP A 139 30.17 2.40 -32.28
C ASP A 139 28.80 2.95 -32.73
N TYR A 140 28.36 2.62 -33.95
CA TYR A 140 27.20 3.25 -34.61
C TYR A 140 26.17 2.23 -35.09
N GLY A 141 24.89 2.56 -34.89
CA GLY A 141 23.75 1.81 -35.45
C GLY A 141 23.40 2.30 -36.86
N ASP A 142 23.64 3.58 -37.14
CA ASP A 142 23.48 4.19 -38.46
C ASP A 142 24.49 5.35 -38.66
N PRO A 143 24.48 6.10 -39.79
CA PRO A 143 25.47 7.15 -40.05
C PRO A 143 25.54 8.30 -39.03
N VAL A 144 24.56 8.48 -38.14
CA VAL A 144 24.48 9.58 -37.17
C VAL A 144 24.13 9.13 -35.74
N HIS A 145 23.53 7.95 -35.55
CA HIS A 145 23.14 7.44 -34.24
C HIS A 145 24.11 6.34 -33.73
N PRO A 146 24.60 6.45 -32.49
CA PRO A 146 25.37 5.39 -31.83
C PRO A 146 24.57 4.09 -31.69
N ASN A 147 25.28 2.97 -31.54
CA ASN A 147 24.73 1.73 -30.97
C ASN A 147 25.03 1.68 -29.46
N ASP A 148 24.63 0.61 -28.77
CA ASP A 148 24.82 0.47 -27.33
C ASP A 148 26.29 0.65 -26.87
N GLN A 149 27.25 0.18 -27.67
CA GLN A 149 28.69 0.38 -27.39
C GLN A 149 29.08 1.86 -27.50
N GLY A 150 28.58 2.55 -28.52
CA GLY A 150 28.78 3.99 -28.67
C GLY A 150 28.11 4.81 -27.57
N TYR A 151 26.88 4.45 -27.16
CA TYR A 151 26.20 5.11 -26.05
C TYR A 151 26.94 4.90 -24.72
N ALA A 152 27.46 3.69 -24.45
CA ALA A 152 28.30 3.44 -23.27
C ALA A 152 29.57 4.30 -23.25
N LYS A 153 30.20 4.48 -24.42
CA LYS A 153 31.36 5.37 -24.58
C LYS A 153 31.02 6.85 -24.37
N MET A 154 29.86 7.30 -24.84
CA MET A 154 29.37 8.67 -24.57
C MET A 154 29.08 8.86 -23.09
N ALA A 155 28.42 7.89 -22.46
CA ALA A 155 28.12 7.92 -21.03
C ALA A 155 29.39 8.07 -20.18
N TYR A 156 30.50 7.41 -20.56
CA TYR A 156 31.79 7.59 -19.89
C TYR A 156 32.30 9.05 -19.98
N VAL A 157 32.20 9.69 -21.15
CA VAL A 157 32.64 11.09 -21.33
C VAL A 157 31.76 12.05 -20.52
N TRP A 158 30.44 11.83 -20.49
CA TRP A 158 29.52 12.56 -19.63
C TRP A 158 29.87 12.42 -18.15
N TRP A 159 30.01 11.18 -17.68
CA TRP A 159 30.40 10.86 -16.31
C TRP A 159 31.73 11.51 -15.91
N ALA A 160 32.73 11.48 -16.79
CA ALA A 160 34.02 12.11 -16.53
C ALA A 160 33.91 13.64 -16.41
N ALA A 161 33.09 14.28 -17.24
CA ALA A 161 32.85 15.72 -17.19
C ALA A 161 32.06 16.12 -15.92
N ILE A 162 31.05 15.35 -15.53
CA ILE A 162 30.28 15.56 -14.30
C ILE A 162 31.17 15.39 -13.05
N ASN A 163 32.02 14.36 -13.02
CA ASN A 163 32.97 14.18 -11.92
C ASN A 163 34.01 15.30 -11.86
N ARG A 164 34.44 15.81 -13.01
CA ARG A 164 35.28 17.00 -13.04
C ARG A 164 34.55 18.21 -12.47
N ALA A 165 33.29 18.44 -12.85
CA ALA A 165 32.48 19.50 -12.27
C ALA A 165 32.34 19.37 -10.75
N ARG A 166 32.18 18.14 -10.25
CA ARG A 166 32.16 17.84 -8.81
C ARG A 166 33.47 18.22 -8.13
N ASN A 167 34.59 17.75 -8.68
CA ASN A 167 35.93 17.96 -8.11
C ASN A 167 36.36 19.44 -8.16
N ASP A 168 35.95 20.15 -9.20
CA ASP A 168 36.21 21.58 -9.37
C ASP A 168 35.24 22.44 -8.52
N GLY A 169 34.34 21.83 -7.75
CA GLY A 169 33.39 22.52 -6.87
C GLY A 169 32.26 23.26 -7.61
N LEU A 170 32.04 22.91 -8.87
CA LEU A 170 31.04 23.56 -9.72
C LEU A 170 29.63 23.02 -9.47
N LEU A 171 29.49 21.75 -9.08
CA LEU A 171 28.18 21.21 -8.72
C LEU A 171 27.66 21.88 -7.44
N GLN A 172 26.40 22.31 -7.47
CA GLN A 172 25.68 22.85 -6.33
C GLN A 172 24.44 22.00 -6.07
N PRO A 173 23.93 21.94 -4.84
CA PRO A 173 22.62 21.36 -4.58
C PRO A 173 21.55 21.98 -5.50
N PRO A 174 20.56 21.21 -5.96
CA PRO A 174 19.48 21.76 -6.77
C PRO A 174 18.76 22.84 -5.98
N ASN A 175 18.30 23.89 -6.66
CA ASN A 175 17.61 25.01 -6.02
C ASN A 175 16.12 24.67 -5.82
N ILE A 176 15.86 23.43 -5.43
CA ILE A 176 14.66 23.08 -4.68
C ILE A 176 14.78 23.93 -3.41
N SER A 177 13.71 24.61 -3.00
CA SER A 177 13.60 25.06 -1.60
C SER A 177 14.14 23.94 -0.74
N GLU A 178 15.21 24.20 0.01
CA GLU A 178 15.96 23.21 0.78
C GLU A 178 14.98 22.24 1.41
N ILE A 179 14.81 21.06 0.80
CA ILE A 179 14.26 19.93 1.51
C ILE A 179 15.43 19.53 2.39
N ASP A 180 15.24 19.56 3.69
CA ASP A 180 16.25 19.23 4.67
C ASP A 180 16.59 17.72 4.55
N GLU A 181 17.45 17.35 3.59
CA GLU A 181 18.00 15.99 3.42
C GLU A 181 18.76 15.50 4.69
N GLY A 182 19.01 16.40 5.64
CA GLY A 182 19.60 16.06 6.93
C GLY A 182 18.69 15.16 7.77
N CYS A 183 17.38 15.18 7.52
CA CYS A 183 16.39 14.59 8.42
C CYS A 183 15.54 13.46 7.81
N HIS A 184 15.39 13.31 6.49
CA HIS A 184 14.53 12.27 5.89
C HIS A 184 14.68 10.87 6.53
N LYS A 185 13.55 10.17 6.71
CA LYS A 185 13.50 8.79 7.19
C LYS A 185 14.23 7.85 6.23
N LYS A 186 15.10 6.99 6.76
CA LYS A 186 15.85 5.96 6.02
C LYS A 186 15.68 4.61 6.69
N PRO A 187 15.75 3.48 5.95
CA PRO A 187 15.71 2.17 6.60
C PRO A 187 16.84 2.02 7.63
N GLY A 188 16.51 1.51 8.82
CA GLY A 188 17.47 1.21 9.89
C GLY A 188 17.79 2.36 10.84
N ASP A 189 17.21 3.55 10.69
CA ASP A 189 17.58 4.75 11.45
C ASP A 189 16.72 5.08 12.68
N GLY A 190 15.61 4.37 12.90
CA GLY A 190 14.74 4.61 14.05
C GLY A 190 15.36 4.29 15.42
N VAL A 191 14.59 4.47 16.49
CA VAL A 191 15.01 4.23 17.87
C VAL A 191 13.96 3.40 18.59
N SER A 192 14.33 2.21 19.07
CA SER A 192 13.37 1.37 19.80
C SER A 192 12.86 2.05 21.07
N ALA A 193 11.54 2.01 21.28
CA ALA A 193 10.89 2.57 22.46
C ALA A 193 11.02 1.71 23.74
N GLY A 194 11.86 0.66 23.72
CA GLY A 194 12.17 -0.13 24.92
C GLY A 194 11.38 -1.43 25.12
N GLY A 195 10.64 -1.92 24.12
CA GLY A 195 9.94 -3.22 24.19
C GLY A 195 8.47 -3.14 23.79
N LEU A 196 7.59 -3.81 24.54
CA LEU A 196 6.13 -3.71 24.39
C LEU A 196 5.65 -2.33 24.83
N THR A 197 5.09 -1.55 23.91
CA THR A 197 4.55 -0.21 24.17
C THR A 197 3.03 -0.23 24.33
N GLN A 198 2.37 -1.28 23.87
CA GLN A 198 0.94 -1.52 24.00
C GLN A 198 0.71 -2.99 24.37
N GLN A 199 -0.20 -3.24 25.30
CA GLN A 199 -0.68 -4.58 25.63
C GLN A 199 -2.06 -4.48 26.27
N VAL A 200 -3.00 -5.34 25.81
CA VAL A 200 -4.39 -5.51 26.25
C VAL A 200 -5.09 -4.20 26.64
N ASN A 201 -5.73 -3.58 25.67
CA ASN A 201 -6.77 -2.58 25.82
C ASN A 201 -7.73 -2.66 24.61
N GLY A 202 -9.03 -2.45 24.85
CA GLY A 202 -10.11 -2.68 23.89
C GLY A 202 -10.93 -3.97 24.09
N LEU A 203 -12.16 -3.98 23.53
CA LEU A 203 -13.13 -5.08 23.61
C LEU A 203 -13.19 -5.89 22.31
N ASP A 204 -13.05 -7.21 22.41
CA ASP A 204 -13.43 -8.16 21.36
C ASP A 204 -14.76 -8.84 21.72
N ASP A 205 -15.27 -9.66 20.81
CA ASP A 205 -16.44 -10.51 21.02
C ASP A 205 -16.06 -11.94 21.45
N GLY A 206 -14.82 -12.16 21.88
CA GLY A 206 -14.34 -13.37 22.53
C GLY A 206 -14.21 -14.57 21.58
N ILE A 207 -14.31 -15.79 22.11
CA ILE A 207 -14.21 -17.04 21.33
C ILE A 207 -15.48 -17.26 20.50
N TYR A 208 -15.34 -17.81 19.29
CA TYR A 208 -16.49 -18.22 18.48
C TYR A 208 -17.20 -19.42 19.10
N TYR A 209 -18.50 -19.25 19.36
CA TYR A 209 -19.41 -20.30 19.77
C TYR A 209 -20.44 -20.58 18.69
N HIS A 210 -20.36 -21.77 18.12
CA HIS A 210 -21.27 -22.19 17.06
C HIS A 210 -22.65 -22.59 17.60
N SER A 211 -23.68 -22.11 16.92
CA SER A 211 -25.05 -22.58 17.05
C SER A 211 -25.69 -22.58 15.68
N SER A 212 -26.60 -23.51 15.43
CA SER A 212 -27.27 -23.59 14.14
C SER A 212 -28.72 -24.04 14.23
N VAL A 213 -29.50 -23.63 13.24
CA VAL A 213 -30.91 -24.02 13.07
C VAL A 213 -31.02 -24.89 11.83
N GLY A 214 -31.46 -26.13 12.00
CA GLY A 214 -31.71 -27.03 10.88
C GLY A 214 -32.88 -26.54 10.04
N MET A 215 -32.64 -26.32 8.75
CA MET A 215 -33.63 -25.77 7.81
C MET A 215 -34.29 -26.86 6.94
N GLY A 216 -33.86 -28.12 7.10
CA GLY A 216 -34.28 -29.22 6.24
C GLY A 216 -33.65 -29.13 4.85
N SER A 217 -34.26 -29.78 3.87
CA SER A 217 -33.84 -29.61 2.49
C SER A 217 -34.35 -28.27 1.96
N VAL A 218 -33.45 -27.40 1.54
CA VAL A 218 -33.79 -26.08 0.98
C VAL A 218 -33.81 -26.10 -0.54
N PHE A 219 -33.19 -27.12 -1.15
CA PHE A 219 -33.09 -27.29 -2.60
C PHE A 219 -32.82 -28.76 -2.97
N ASP A 220 -33.55 -29.29 -3.96
CA ASP A 220 -33.41 -30.67 -4.45
C ASP A 220 -33.21 -30.64 -5.98
N PHE A 221 -32.29 -31.46 -6.50
CA PHE A 221 -32.06 -31.59 -7.94
C PHE A 221 -31.47 -32.96 -8.31
N SER A 222 -31.53 -33.35 -9.60
CA SER A 222 -30.92 -34.60 -10.08
C SER A 222 -29.72 -34.31 -10.98
N SER A 223 -28.59 -34.97 -10.73
CA SER A 223 -27.35 -34.86 -11.53
C SER A 223 -27.00 -36.16 -12.26
N ASN A 224 -26.41 -36.01 -13.47
CA ASN A 224 -25.85 -37.12 -14.24
C ASN A 224 -24.34 -37.36 -13.94
N PHE A 225 -23.65 -36.39 -13.33
CA PHE A 225 -22.18 -36.41 -13.14
C PHE A 225 -21.76 -35.62 -11.89
N ASP A 226 -20.60 -35.97 -11.33
CA ASP A 226 -19.95 -35.25 -10.23
C ASP A 226 -18.43 -35.32 -10.46
N ARG A 227 -17.78 -34.19 -10.80
CA ARG A 227 -16.41 -34.20 -11.36
C ARG A 227 -15.45 -33.10 -10.86
N GLY A 228 -15.81 -32.36 -9.80
CA GLY A 228 -14.87 -31.54 -9.01
C GLY A 228 -13.84 -30.67 -9.77
N GLN A 229 -14.24 -30.03 -10.87
CA GLN A 229 -13.28 -29.36 -11.77
C GLN A 229 -13.31 -27.83 -11.77
N TRP A 230 -14.24 -27.21 -11.04
CA TRP A 230 -14.47 -25.77 -11.05
C TRP A 230 -14.51 -25.19 -9.64
N PHE A 231 -13.91 -24.03 -9.47
CA PHE A 231 -13.86 -23.23 -8.25
C PHE A 231 -14.48 -21.85 -8.51
N PHE A 232 -14.96 -21.22 -7.44
CA PHE A 232 -15.30 -19.80 -7.42
C PHE A 232 -14.27 -19.06 -6.59
N ALA A 233 -13.80 -17.91 -7.07
CA ALA A 233 -12.78 -17.12 -6.39
C ALA A 233 -12.91 -15.61 -6.73
N LYS A 234 -12.72 -14.73 -5.75
CA LYS A 234 -12.61 -13.27 -5.90
C LYS A 234 -11.19 -12.91 -6.34
N LEU A 235 -10.92 -13.00 -7.64
CA LEU A 235 -9.57 -12.76 -8.17
C LEU A 235 -9.39 -11.34 -8.70
N PHE A 236 -10.46 -10.70 -9.19
CA PHE A 236 -10.39 -9.38 -9.83
C PHE A 236 -11.07 -8.26 -9.06
N SER A 237 -12.06 -8.58 -8.24
CA SER A 237 -12.77 -7.61 -7.44
C SER A 237 -13.31 -8.25 -6.16
N ARG A 238 -13.50 -7.41 -5.15
CA ARG A 238 -14.12 -7.74 -3.86
C ARG A 238 -15.62 -8.05 -3.99
N ASP A 239 -16.23 -7.67 -5.11
CA ASP A 239 -17.69 -7.66 -5.30
C ASP A 239 -18.23 -8.87 -6.06
N LEU A 240 -17.40 -9.57 -6.84
CA LEU A 240 -17.85 -10.62 -7.76
C LEU A 240 -16.91 -11.84 -7.77
N ASP A 241 -17.47 -13.01 -7.46
CA ASP A 241 -16.76 -14.28 -7.64
C ASP A 241 -16.55 -14.59 -9.13
N ASN A 242 -15.39 -15.13 -9.46
CA ASN A 242 -14.94 -15.51 -10.79
C ASN A 242 -14.92 -17.03 -10.91
N LEU A 243 -14.98 -17.55 -12.15
CA LEU A 243 -14.96 -18.99 -12.38
C LEU A 243 -13.54 -19.43 -12.73
N VAL A 244 -13.04 -20.44 -12.01
CA VAL A 244 -11.68 -20.96 -12.17
C VAL A 244 -11.76 -22.47 -12.40
N GLY A 245 -11.02 -23.01 -13.35
CA GLY A 245 -10.98 -24.46 -13.59
C GLY A 245 -9.57 -24.98 -13.81
N TRP A 246 -9.23 -26.11 -13.22
CA TRP A 246 -7.89 -26.69 -13.39
C TRP A 246 -7.74 -27.36 -14.78
N VAL A 247 -6.53 -27.30 -15.34
CA VAL A 247 -6.16 -27.85 -16.64
C VAL A 247 -4.81 -28.54 -16.50
N ASP A 248 -4.77 -29.85 -16.78
CA ASP A 248 -3.52 -30.61 -16.89
C ASP A 248 -2.75 -30.16 -18.13
N GLN A 249 -1.47 -29.86 -17.97
CA GLN A 249 -0.56 -29.57 -19.07
C GLN A 249 0.21 -30.83 -19.51
N PRO A 250 0.65 -30.90 -20.78
CA PRO A 250 1.40 -32.05 -21.30
C PRO A 250 2.72 -32.35 -20.57
N ASP A 251 3.29 -31.35 -19.89
CA ASP A 251 4.52 -31.48 -19.09
C ASP A 251 4.26 -31.96 -17.65
N GLY A 252 3.00 -32.20 -17.29
CA GLY A 252 2.57 -32.66 -15.97
C GLY A 252 2.31 -31.53 -14.95
N THR A 253 2.43 -30.26 -15.36
CA THR A 253 2.03 -29.12 -14.53
C THR A 253 0.50 -28.92 -14.57
N VAL A 254 -0.02 -28.23 -13.55
CA VAL A 254 -1.42 -27.80 -13.50
C VAL A 254 -1.46 -26.29 -13.63
N VAL A 255 -2.32 -25.80 -14.52
CA VAL A 255 -2.70 -24.38 -14.58
C VAL A 255 -4.20 -24.23 -14.33
N TYR A 256 -4.63 -23.01 -14.08
CA TYR A 256 -6.03 -22.71 -13.78
C TYR A 256 -6.57 -21.74 -14.81
N ALA A 257 -7.52 -22.18 -15.64
CA ALA A 257 -8.22 -21.34 -16.59
C ALA A 257 -9.13 -20.35 -15.84
N VAL A 258 -8.89 -19.05 -16.03
CA VAL A 258 -9.60 -17.99 -15.32
C VAL A 258 -10.63 -17.33 -16.21
N TYR A 259 -11.87 -17.30 -15.73
CA TYR A 259 -13.00 -16.64 -16.36
C TYR A 259 -13.50 -15.51 -15.46
N LYS A 260 -13.18 -14.27 -15.85
CA LYS A 260 -13.61 -13.07 -15.12
C LYS A 260 -15.12 -12.90 -15.21
N ASN A 261 -15.74 -12.62 -14.08
CA ASN A 261 -17.15 -12.24 -14.00
C ASN A 261 -17.28 -10.74 -14.30
N ASN A 262 -17.99 -10.37 -15.36
CA ASN A 262 -18.14 -8.97 -15.78
C ASN A 262 -19.38 -8.30 -15.18
N GLY A 263 -20.19 -9.03 -14.40
CA GLY A 263 -21.53 -8.57 -14.00
C GLY A 263 -22.50 -8.46 -15.20
N GLY A 264 -23.79 -8.25 -14.93
CA GLY A 264 -24.78 -7.93 -15.99
C GLY A 264 -25.11 -9.05 -17.00
N ASP A 265 -25.38 -8.62 -18.25
CA ASP A 265 -25.88 -9.41 -19.40
C ASP A 265 -24.76 -10.15 -20.18
N PHE A 266 -25.18 -11.03 -21.11
CA PHE A 266 -24.37 -12.10 -21.69
C PHE A 266 -23.29 -11.63 -22.72
N PRO A 267 -22.09 -12.26 -22.75
CA PRO A 267 -21.62 -13.31 -21.85
C PRO A 267 -21.15 -12.78 -20.49
N ARG A 268 -21.69 -13.35 -19.42
CA ARG A 268 -21.40 -12.97 -18.02
C ARG A 268 -19.97 -13.28 -17.58
N PHE A 269 -19.38 -14.32 -18.17
CA PHE A 269 -18.02 -14.75 -17.91
C PHE A 269 -17.20 -14.72 -19.20
N THR A 270 -16.03 -14.12 -19.14
CA THR A 270 -15.07 -14.08 -20.26
C THR A 270 -13.78 -14.72 -19.81
N LYS A 271 -13.26 -15.68 -20.59
CA LYS A 271 -11.92 -16.23 -20.33
C LYS A 271 -10.90 -15.11 -20.50
N ILE A 272 -10.07 -14.91 -19.48
CA ILE A 272 -8.99 -13.91 -19.51
C ILE A 272 -7.70 -14.61 -19.93
N ASP A 273 -7.18 -15.48 -19.07
CA ASP A 273 -5.98 -16.27 -19.33
C ASP A 273 -5.94 -17.49 -18.40
N ASP A 274 -4.94 -18.35 -18.57
CA ASP A 274 -4.60 -19.39 -17.61
C ASP A 274 -3.60 -18.83 -16.59
N MET A 275 -3.81 -19.10 -15.30
CA MET A 275 -2.89 -18.72 -14.22
C MET A 275 -2.15 -19.94 -13.67
N SER A 276 -0.90 -19.74 -13.25
CA SER A 276 -0.16 -20.72 -12.45
C SER A 276 0.10 -20.15 -11.07
N VAL A 277 -0.04 -20.99 -10.06
CA VAL A 277 0.36 -20.69 -8.67
C VAL A 277 1.74 -21.28 -8.34
N HIS A 278 2.39 -21.90 -9.34
CA HIS A 278 3.73 -22.51 -9.24
C HIS A 278 3.92 -23.43 -8.02
N ASP A 279 2.87 -24.13 -7.64
CA ASP A 279 2.86 -25.03 -6.50
C ASP A 279 2.69 -26.49 -6.94
N ASN A 280 3.05 -27.43 -6.06
CA ASN A 280 2.87 -28.86 -6.30
C ASN A 280 1.58 -29.38 -5.62
N CYS A 281 0.53 -28.57 -5.52
CA CYS A 281 -0.69 -28.99 -4.84
C CYS A 281 -1.31 -30.15 -5.59
N LEU A 282 -1.77 -31.13 -4.81
CA LEU A 282 -2.76 -32.05 -5.35
C LEU A 282 -4.05 -31.27 -5.59
N ILE A 283 -4.70 -31.52 -6.72
CA ILE A 283 -6.00 -30.90 -7.04
C ILE A 283 -7.01 -31.03 -5.88
N SER A 284 -6.98 -32.15 -5.16
CA SER A 284 -7.84 -32.41 -4.00
C SER A 284 -7.55 -31.52 -2.77
N GLY A 285 -6.45 -30.78 -2.76
CA GLY A 285 -6.07 -29.84 -1.70
C GLY A 285 -6.17 -28.37 -2.10
N VAL A 286 -6.57 -28.07 -3.34
CA VAL A 286 -6.65 -26.69 -3.85
C VAL A 286 -7.87 -25.98 -3.29
N ASN A 287 -7.66 -24.79 -2.72
CA ASN A 287 -8.71 -23.89 -2.26
C ASN A 287 -8.39 -22.45 -2.69
N PHE A 288 -9.43 -21.69 -3.02
CA PHE A 288 -9.35 -20.23 -3.18
C PHE A 288 -10.20 -19.60 -2.09
N VAL A 289 -9.55 -18.97 -1.12
CA VAL A 289 -10.20 -18.35 0.03
C VAL A 289 -9.36 -17.18 0.54
N ASP A 290 -10.00 -16.10 0.96
CA ASP A 290 -9.33 -14.95 1.56
C ASP A 290 -8.76 -15.30 2.95
N ILE A 291 -7.43 -15.31 3.10
CA ILE A 291 -6.77 -15.60 4.39
C ILE A 291 -6.24 -14.34 5.07
N ASN A 292 -5.98 -13.25 4.31
CA ASN A 292 -5.44 -12.01 4.85
C ASN A 292 -6.52 -10.94 5.14
N GLY A 293 -7.77 -11.18 4.74
CA GLY A 293 -8.92 -10.29 4.91
C GLY A 293 -8.94 -9.10 3.96
N ASP A 294 -8.19 -9.13 2.86
CA ASP A 294 -8.10 -8.02 1.91
C ASP A 294 -9.23 -7.97 0.88
N GLY A 295 -10.14 -8.95 0.93
CA GLY A 295 -11.31 -9.11 0.10
C GLY A 295 -11.05 -9.80 -1.24
N LEU A 296 -9.82 -10.21 -1.54
CA LEU A 296 -9.47 -11.08 -2.65
C LEU A 296 -9.18 -12.49 -2.13
N ASP A 297 -9.59 -13.50 -2.88
CA ASP A 297 -9.34 -14.88 -2.46
C ASP A 297 -7.89 -15.28 -2.76
N ASP A 298 -7.23 -15.81 -1.73
CA ASP A 298 -5.86 -16.34 -1.78
C ASP A 298 -5.84 -17.79 -2.21
N PHE A 299 -4.68 -18.27 -2.64
CA PHE A 299 -4.49 -19.67 -2.93
C PHE A 299 -4.02 -20.43 -1.68
N VAL A 300 -4.78 -21.44 -1.26
CA VAL A 300 -4.40 -22.32 -0.14
C VAL A 300 -4.33 -23.77 -0.60
N CYS A 301 -3.16 -24.38 -0.42
CA CYS A 301 -2.94 -25.80 -0.63
C CYS A 301 -2.97 -26.55 0.70
N ILE A 302 -3.89 -27.51 0.83
CA ILE A 302 -3.89 -28.48 1.92
C ILE A 302 -3.03 -29.68 1.52
N ALA A 303 -1.95 -29.93 2.24
CA ALA A 303 -1.08 -31.09 2.02
C ALA A 303 -1.76 -32.40 2.47
N LYS A 304 -1.20 -33.55 2.08
CA LYS A 304 -1.78 -34.89 2.38
C LYS A 304 -2.06 -35.13 3.87
N ASN A 305 -1.21 -34.61 4.73
CA ASN A 305 -1.31 -34.69 6.20
C ASN A 305 -2.26 -33.63 6.80
N GLY A 306 -2.91 -32.79 6.00
CA GLY A 306 -3.79 -31.72 6.47
C GLY A 306 -3.11 -30.37 6.74
N GLU A 307 -1.79 -30.25 6.63
CA GLU A 307 -1.08 -28.98 6.78
C GLU A 307 -1.48 -27.99 5.68
N ALA A 308 -1.68 -26.71 6.02
CA ALA A 308 -2.12 -25.68 5.08
C ALA A 308 -0.96 -24.74 4.71
N PHE A 309 -0.73 -24.58 3.40
CA PHE A 309 0.22 -23.66 2.82
C PHE A 309 -0.53 -22.59 2.03
N ALA A 310 -0.18 -21.32 2.19
CA ALA A 310 -0.82 -20.23 1.47
C ALA A 310 0.14 -19.51 0.53
N SER A 311 -0.44 -19.01 -0.55
CA SER A 311 0.15 -17.98 -1.40
C SER A 311 -0.87 -16.84 -1.52
N ILE A 312 -0.46 -15.65 -1.10
CA ILE A 312 -1.36 -14.50 -1.01
C ILE A 312 -1.47 -13.84 -2.38
N SER A 313 -2.67 -13.40 -2.74
CA SER A 313 -2.96 -12.70 -3.99
C SER A 313 -2.26 -11.33 -4.01
N ASN A 314 -1.49 -11.08 -5.07
CA ASN A 314 -0.94 -9.75 -5.36
C ASN A 314 -1.98 -8.84 -6.05
N GLY A 315 -3.22 -9.30 -6.19
CA GLY A 315 -4.23 -8.66 -7.02
C GLY A 315 -3.94 -8.80 -8.52
N PRO A 316 -4.93 -8.45 -9.35
CA PRO A 316 -4.79 -8.54 -10.80
C PRO A 316 -3.91 -7.41 -11.33
N SER A 317 -3.15 -7.69 -12.40
CA SER A 317 -2.60 -6.63 -13.25
C SER A 317 -3.55 -6.37 -14.43
N SER A 318 -3.46 -5.19 -15.05
CA SER A 318 -4.35 -4.83 -16.16
C SER A 318 -4.33 -5.90 -17.26
N GLY A 319 -5.49 -6.54 -17.47
CA GLY A 319 -5.68 -7.57 -18.50
C GLY A 319 -5.16 -8.98 -18.16
N SER A 320 -4.60 -9.23 -16.98
CA SER A 320 -4.06 -10.54 -16.59
C SER A 320 -4.63 -11.03 -15.25
N PRO A 321 -4.72 -12.36 -15.02
CA PRO A 321 -5.03 -12.92 -13.70
C PRO A 321 -4.06 -12.43 -12.61
N PRO A 322 -4.43 -12.53 -11.33
CA PRO A 322 -3.51 -12.23 -10.24
C PRO A 322 -2.31 -13.17 -10.24
N THR A 323 -1.20 -12.66 -9.69
CA THR A 323 -0.06 -13.49 -9.28
C THR A 323 -0.16 -13.75 -7.79
N PHE A 324 0.56 -14.77 -7.31
CA PHE A 324 0.51 -15.16 -5.91
C PHE A 324 1.92 -15.21 -5.32
N THR A 325 2.06 -14.70 -4.10
CA THR A 325 3.33 -14.70 -3.35
C THR A 325 3.25 -15.79 -2.27
N PRO A 326 4.08 -16.85 -2.35
CA PRO A 326 4.04 -17.94 -1.37
C PRO A 326 4.53 -17.45 -0.01
N ILE A 327 3.74 -17.68 1.03
CA ILE A 327 4.09 -17.35 2.43
C ILE A 327 4.39 -18.60 3.27
N GLY A 328 4.36 -19.78 2.65
CA GLY A 328 4.68 -21.04 3.31
C GLY A 328 3.54 -21.58 4.16
N SER A 329 3.89 -22.35 5.20
CA SER A 329 2.91 -22.98 6.09
C SER A 329 2.22 -21.92 6.94
N ILE A 330 0.89 -21.85 6.82
CA ILE A 330 0.06 -21.01 7.67
C ILE A 330 -0.56 -21.79 8.83
N LYS A 331 -0.73 -23.11 8.71
CA LYS A 331 -1.25 -23.97 9.79
C LYS A 331 -0.70 -25.38 9.70
N GLY A 332 -0.11 -25.85 10.81
CA GLY A 332 0.33 -27.24 10.95
C GLY A 332 -0.81 -28.25 10.88
N SER A 333 -0.49 -29.51 10.56
CA SER A 333 -1.48 -30.60 10.53
C SER A 333 -2.06 -30.88 11.92
N GLU A 334 -3.39 -31.04 11.98
CA GLU A 334 -4.07 -31.47 13.21
C GLU A 334 -4.04 -33.00 13.35
N PRO A 335 -3.62 -33.56 14.50
CA PRO A 335 -3.51 -35.01 14.68
C PRO A 335 -4.81 -35.76 14.37
N GLY A 336 -4.74 -36.71 13.43
CA GLY A 336 -5.88 -37.53 13.02
C GLY A 336 -6.72 -36.95 11.88
N TYR A 337 -6.33 -35.80 11.33
CA TYR A 337 -6.99 -35.17 10.19
C TYR A 337 -6.03 -35.04 9.00
N ASP A 338 -6.32 -35.78 7.93
CA ASP A 338 -5.58 -35.72 6.68
C ASP A 338 -6.29 -34.77 5.68
N GLN A 339 -5.70 -34.53 4.51
CA GLN A 339 -6.26 -33.65 3.46
C GLN A 339 -7.78 -33.79 3.24
N PRO A 340 -8.37 -35.01 3.13
CA PRO A 340 -9.80 -35.15 2.84
C PRO A 340 -10.70 -34.61 3.96
N ASN A 341 -10.17 -34.46 5.17
CA ASN A 341 -10.89 -33.97 6.34
C ASN A 341 -11.06 -32.44 6.33
N ILE A 342 -10.23 -31.70 5.59
CA ILE A 342 -10.09 -30.25 5.78
C ILE A 342 -11.01 -29.48 4.83
N ARG A 343 -11.67 -28.46 5.37
CA ARG A 343 -12.45 -27.45 4.64
C ARG A 343 -12.00 -26.08 5.13
N LEU A 344 -11.99 -25.10 4.22
CA LEU A 344 -11.77 -23.70 4.56
C LEU A 344 -13.08 -22.94 4.41
N ALA A 345 -13.44 -22.16 5.41
CA ALA A 345 -14.71 -21.42 5.43
C ALA A 345 -14.66 -20.28 6.44
N ASP A 346 -15.31 -19.16 6.15
CA ASP A 346 -15.49 -18.05 7.08
C ASP A 346 -16.73 -18.28 7.96
N ILE A 347 -16.55 -18.95 9.11
CA ILE A 347 -17.67 -19.44 9.94
C ILE A 347 -18.20 -18.38 10.90
N ASP A 348 -17.39 -17.36 11.22
CA ASP A 348 -17.74 -16.25 12.10
C ASP A 348 -18.19 -15.00 11.32
N GLY A 349 -17.87 -14.91 10.03
CA GLY A 349 -18.29 -13.83 9.14
C GLY A 349 -17.38 -12.61 9.20
N ASP A 350 -16.12 -12.79 9.60
CA ASP A 350 -15.13 -11.72 9.70
C ASP A 350 -14.44 -11.39 8.36
N GLY A 351 -14.64 -12.23 7.35
CA GLY A 351 -14.04 -12.09 6.03
C GLY A 351 -12.72 -12.83 5.83
N ARG A 352 -12.21 -13.53 6.84
CA ARG A 352 -11.05 -14.43 6.74
C ARG A 352 -11.51 -15.87 6.82
N ALA A 353 -10.83 -16.74 6.07
CA ALA A 353 -11.17 -18.15 6.05
C ALA A 353 -10.62 -18.90 7.26
N ASP A 354 -11.47 -19.71 7.87
CA ASP A 354 -11.15 -20.56 9.00
C ASP A 354 -10.79 -21.98 8.56
N TYR A 355 -9.96 -22.65 9.34
CA TYR A 355 -9.56 -24.02 9.09
C TYR A 355 -10.52 -24.97 9.83
N CYS A 356 -11.26 -25.80 9.10
CA CYS A 356 -12.25 -26.72 9.65
C CYS A 356 -11.93 -28.18 9.32
N ALA A 357 -11.78 -29.01 10.34
CA ALA A 357 -11.49 -30.43 10.21
C ALA A 357 -12.71 -31.29 10.54
N SER A 358 -13.20 -32.04 9.54
CA SER A 358 -14.38 -32.89 9.63
C SER A 358 -14.03 -34.34 9.99
N ASN A 359 -14.75 -34.91 10.95
CA ASN A 359 -14.66 -36.29 11.38
C ASN A 359 -15.59 -37.22 10.59
N ALA A 360 -15.50 -38.54 10.84
CA ALA A 360 -16.27 -39.53 10.07
C ALA A 360 -17.79 -39.38 10.24
N GLY A 361 -18.24 -38.96 11.43
CA GLY A 361 -19.65 -38.75 11.77
C GLY A 361 -20.21 -37.38 11.38
N GLY A 362 -19.40 -36.55 10.71
CA GLY A 362 -19.74 -35.19 10.27
C GLY A 362 -19.56 -34.11 11.33
N ASP A 363 -19.07 -34.45 12.53
CA ASP A 363 -18.66 -33.45 13.52
C ASP A 363 -17.42 -32.70 13.02
N ILE A 364 -17.35 -31.40 13.32
CA ILE A 364 -16.28 -30.54 12.79
C ILE A 364 -15.67 -29.73 13.92
N SER A 365 -14.34 -29.71 13.98
CA SER A 365 -13.57 -28.76 14.77
C SER A 365 -13.04 -27.67 13.85
N CYS A 366 -13.27 -26.41 14.18
CA CYS A 366 -12.78 -25.28 13.42
C CYS A 366 -11.84 -24.40 14.27
N TRP A 367 -10.80 -23.89 13.62
CA TRP A 367 -9.87 -22.91 14.16
C TRP A 367 -10.01 -21.64 13.35
N ARG A 368 -10.38 -20.58 14.04
CA ARG A 368 -10.64 -19.26 13.49
C ARG A 368 -9.33 -18.56 13.14
N ASN A 369 -9.29 -17.89 11.99
CA ASN A 369 -8.16 -17.07 11.56
C ASN A 369 -8.10 -15.70 12.28
N GLY A 370 -7.15 -15.55 13.20
CA GLY A 370 -6.90 -14.40 14.07
C GLY A 370 -6.28 -13.16 13.42
N GLY A 371 -5.77 -13.23 12.20
CA GLY A 371 -4.76 -12.28 11.73
C GLY A 371 -3.37 -12.67 12.26
N ILE A 372 -2.58 -11.71 12.75
CA ILE A 372 -1.16 -11.91 13.09
C ILE A 372 -0.98 -12.49 14.49
N ARG A 373 -0.11 -13.50 14.61
CA ARG A 373 0.33 -14.13 15.87
C ARG A 373 1.61 -13.52 16.43
N GLU A 374 2.60 -13.29 15.56
CA GLU A 374 3.93 -12.83 15.94
C GLU A 374 4.59 -12.04 14.80
N LEU A 375 5.59 -11.21 15.16
CA LEU A 375 6.42 -10.47 14.21
C LEU A 375 7.14 -11.40 13.23
N GLY A 376 7.38 -10.88 12.03
CA GLY A 376 8.14 -11.53 10.98
C GLY A 376 7.53 -11.29 9.60
N ASP A 377 8.25 -11.74 8.58
CA ASP A 377 7.80 -11.63 7.19
C ASP A 377 6.56 -12.51 6.96
N GLY A 378 5.53 -11.95 6.32
CA GLY A 378 4.28 -12.66 6.02
C GLY A 378 3.22 -12.54 7.12
N LEU A 379 2.15 -13.34 7.02
CA LEU A 379 0.94 -13.14 7.83
C LEU A 379 1.01 -13.77 9.23
N ASN A 380 1.86 -14.79 9.46
CA ASN A 380 2.00 -15.53 10.73
C ASN A 380 0.66 -15.78 11.45
N VAL A 381 -0.23 -16.58 10.84
CA VAL A 381 -1.65 -16.63 11.24
C VAL A 381 -1.87 -17.11 12.68
N ALA A 382 -2.62 -16.34 13.46
CA ALA A 382 -3.05 -16.68 14.81
C ALA A 382 -4.32 -17.55 14.82
N TRP A 383 -4.18 -18.86 15.02
CA TRP A 383 -5.33 -19.77 15.01
C TRP A 383 -5.96 -19.96 16.39
N ARG A 384 -7.26 -19.71 16.53
CA ARG A 384 -8.01 -19.93 17.78
C ARG A 384 -9.20 -20.86 17.60
N GLN A 385 -9.28 -21.95 18.35
CA GLN A 385 -10.37 -22.92 18.21
C GLN A 385 -11.74 -22.32 18.63
N GLY A 386 -12.79 -22.60 17.85
CA GLY A 386 -14.17 -22.34 18.24
C GLY A 386 -14.88 -23.58 18.79
N PHE A 387 -15.96 -23.39 19.55
CA PHE A 387 -16.68 -24.48 20.23
C PHE A 387 -18.16 -24.51 19.94
N LEU A 388 -18.81 -25.65 20.12
CA LEU A 388 -20.27 -25.72 20.16
C LEU A 388 -20.81 -24.88 21.33
N SER A 389 -21.88 -24.13 21.11
CA SER A 389 -22.51 -23.31 22.15
C SER A 389 -22.82 -24.12 23.41
N GLY A 390 -22.38 -23.62 24.57
CA GLY A 390 -22.48 -24.30 25.86
C GLY A 390 -21.37 -25.30 26.18
N SER A 391 -20.36 -25.44 25.31
CA SER A 391 -19.19 -26.30 25.51
C SER A 391 -17.90 -25.48 25.56
N SER A 392 -16.89 -25.93 26.32
CA SER A 392 -15.54 -25.34 26.38
C SER A 392 -14.45 -26.28 25.84
N SER A 393 -14.86 -27.40 25.25
CA SER A 393 -13.99 -28.38 24.60
C SER A 393 -14.80 -29.20 23.60
N GLY A 394 -14.11 -29.91 22.72
CA GLY A 394 -14.75 -30.73 21.69
C GLY A 394 -15.02 -29.96 20.38
N PRO A 395 -15.90 -30.49 19.52
CA PRO A 395 -16.10 -29.94 18.18
C PRO A 395 -16.85 -28.60 18.23
N THR A 396 -16.67 -27.83 17.16
CA THR A 396 -17.44 -26.62 16.87
C THR A 396 -18.85 -26.99 16.38
N HIS A 397 -18.97 -27.97 15.49
CA HIS A 397 -20.25 -28.42 14.92
C HIS A 397 -20.60 -29.83 15.37
N ALA A 398 -21.84 -30.03 15.82
CA ALA A 398 -22.38 -31.36 16.04
C ALA A 398 -22.62 -32.05 14.69
N GLY A 399 -22.00 -33.22 14.48
CA GLY A 399 -22.18 -34.00 13.27
C GLY A 399 -23.56 -34.61 13.15
N MET A 400 -23.92 -35.02 11.93
CA MET A 400 -25.19 -35.70 11.65
C MET A 400 -25.26 -37.13 12.21
N GLY A 401 -24.16 -37.64 12.76
CA GLY A 401 -24.07 -38.99 13.29
C GLY A 401 -24.05 -40.06 12.19
N VAL A 402 -23.81 -39.66 10.94
CA VAL A 402 -23.77 -40.56 9.77
C VAL A 402 -22.32 -40.70 9.32
N ALA A 403 -21.84 -41.94 9.22
CA ALA A 403 -20.47 -42.22 8.78
C ALA A 403 -20.33 -42.08 7.25
N GLY A 404 -19.16 -41.62 6.80
CA GLY A 404 -18.79 -41.65 5.37
C GLY A 404 -19.45 -40.57 4.51
N ILE A 405 -19.81 -39.43 5.12
CA ILE A 405 -20.43 -38.29 4.43
C ILE A 405 -19.47 -37.10 4.24
N ARG A 406 -18.17 -37.25 4.53
CA ARG A 406 -17.20 -36.14 4.57
C ARG A 406 -17.13 -35.36 3.24
N ASP A 407 -17.18 -36.09 2.14
CA ASP A 407 -17.19 -35.56 0.76
C ASP A 407 -18.48 -34.80 0.41
N ARG A 408 -19.49 -34.86 1.29
CA ARG A 408 -20.81 -34.25 1.11
C ARG A 408 -21.05 -33.05 2.03
N ILE A 409 -20.06 -32.70 2.86
CA ILE A 409 -20.12 -31.60 3.80
C ILE A 409 -19.41 -30.39 3.20
N HIS A 410 -20.12 -29.27 3.19
CA HIS A 410 -19.69 -27.99 2.65
C HIS A 410 -20.05 -26.85 3.60
N PHE A 411 -19.41 -25.70 3.38
CA PHE A 411 -19.78 -24.43 3.97
C PHE A 411 -20.15 -23.47 2.86
N ALA A 412 -21.27 -22.77 3.02
CA ALA A 412 -21.73 -21.79 2.05
C ALA A 412 -22.59 -20.71 2.73
N ARG A 413 -22.56 -19.49 2.21
CA ARG A 413 -23.48 -18.43 2.64
C ARG A 413 -24.84 -18.64 1.97
N ILE A 414 -25.72 -19.45 2.57
CA ILE A 414 -27.07 -19.71 2.07
C ILE A 414 -28.05 -18.67 2.63
N TYR A 415 -27.97 -18.44 3.93
CA TYR A 415 -28.70 -17.37 4.62
C TYR A 415 -27.82 -16.14 4.80
N GLY A 416 -26.52 -16.33 5.07
CA GLY A 416 -25.53 -15.25 5.08
C GLY A 416 -25.88 -14.11 6.04
N GLU A 417 -26.45 -14.42 7.20
CA GLU A 417 -26.76 -13.40 8.20
C GLU A 417 -25.46 -12.92 8.85
N SER A 418 -25.22 -11.61 8.80
CA SER A 418 -24.07 -11.01 9.47
C SER A 418 -24.14 -11.16 10.97
N GLU A 419 -22.98 -11.27 11.59
CA GLU A 419 -22.86 -11.13 13.03
C GLU A 419 -22.67 -9.67 13.40
N ALA A 420 -23.54 -9.18 14.29
CA ALA A 420 -23.51 -7.82 14.77
C ALA A 420 -23.49 -6.79 13.62
N PHE A 421 -22.89 -5.63 13.88
CA PHE A 421 -22.75 -4.56 12.92
C PHE A 421 -21.51 -4.80 12.04
N GLY A 422 -21.74 -5.04 10.73
CA GLY A 422 -20.79 -5.05 9.59
C GLY A 422 -19.57 -5.97 9.68
N LEU A 423 -19.44 -6.95 8.77
CA LEU A 423 -18.19 -7.49 8.18
C LEU A 423 -18.58 -8.35 6.95
N LEU A 424 -19.09 -9.56 7.15
CA LEU A 424 -19.76 -10.38 6.12
C LEU A 424 -20.88 -11.23 6.75
N GLY A 425 -21.61 -11.98 5.92
CA GLY A 425 -22.56 -13.00 6.39
C GLY A 425 -21.84 -14.31 6.73
N ARG A 426 -22.18 -14.94 7.86
CA ARG A 426 -21.59 -16.23 8.29
C ARG A 426 -21.85 -17.35 7.28
N HIS A 427 -20.90 -18.27 7.12
CA HIS A 427 -21.13 -19.49 6.35
C HIS A 427 -22.00 -20.50 7.12
N ASP A 428 -22.96 -21.10 6.43
CA ASP A 428 -23.85 -22.14 6.93
C ASP A 428 -23.24 -23.53 6.69
N TYR A 429 -23.55 -24.48 7.59
CA TYR A 429 -23.18 -25.89 7.38
C TYR A 429 -24.15 -26.51 6.38
N VAL A 430 -23.62 -27.12 5.32
CA VAL A 430 -24.38 -27.71 4.23
C VAL A 430 -24.03 -29.19 4.06
N TYR A 431 -25.05 -30.04 4.05
CA TYR A 431 -24.93 -31.45 3.72
C TYR A 431 -25.68 -31.75 2.42
N MET A 432 -24.97 -32.24 1.41
CA MET A 432 -25.55 -32.67 0.14
C MET A 432 -25.78 -34.18 0.15
N GLU A 433 -27.02 -34.60 0.38
CA GLU A 433 -27.37 -36.02 0.40
C GLU A 433 -27.60 -36.55 -1.01
N HIS A 434 -26.74 -37.47 -1.45
CA HIS A 434 -26.81 -38.08 -2.78
C HIS A 434 -27.45 -39.46 -2.70
N THR A 435 -28.56 -39.65 -3.42
CA THR A 435 -29.26 -40.93 -3.58
C THR A 435 -29.21 -41.36 -5.04
N LYS A 436 -28.68 -42.56 -5.31
CA LYS A 436 -28.66 -43.09 -6.68
C LYS A 436 -30.08 -43.45 -7.14
N ASN A 437 -30.50 -42.92 -8.29
CA ASN A 437 -31.79 -43.17 -8.92
C ASN A 437 -31.58 -43.51 -10.41
N GLY A 438 -31.48 -44.81 -10.70
CA GLY A 438 -31.12 -45.30 -12.03
C GLY A 438 -29.70 -44.86 -12.43
N ASP A 439 -29.59 -44.18 -13.59
CA ASP A 439 -28.34 -43.62 -14.12
C ASP A 439 -28.03 -42.21 -13.58
N LYS A 440 -28.89 -41.67 -12.70
CA LYS A 440 -28.76 -40.34 -12.12
C LYS A 440 -28.59 -40.41 -10.60
N TYR A 441 -28.24 -39.28 -10.01
CA TYR A 441 -28.22 -39.08 -8.56
C TYR A 441 -29.20 -37.98 -8.20
N ASP A 442 -30.14 -38.28 -7.31
CA ASP A 442 -30.98 -37.27 -6.66
C ASP A 442 -30.18 -36.68 -5.50
N ILE A 443 -30.04 -35.36 -5.49
CA ILE A 443 -29.24 -34.59 -4.55
C ILE A 443 -30.17 -33.69 -3.74
N GLN A 444 -30.17 -33.86 -2.42
CA GLN A 444 -30.90 -33.01 -1.49
C GLN A 444 -29.91 -32.13 -0.72
N VAL A 445 -30.09 -30.81 -0.81
CA VAL A 445 -29.23 -29.84 -0.12
C VAL A 445 -29.87 -29.49 1.21
N LYS A 446 -29.34 -30.09 2.27
CA LYS A 446 -29.78 -29.85 3.65
C LYS A 446 -28.88 -28.81 4.30
N VAL A 447 -29.48 -27.81 4.94
CA VAL A 447 -28.75 -26.67 5.47
C VAL A 447 -29.03 -26.49 6.96
N TRP A 448 -27.96 -26.19 7.70
CA TRP A 448 -27.99 -25.74 9.08
C TRP A 448 -27.54 -24.30 9.10
N LYS A 449 -28.52 -23.41 9.23
CA LYS A 449 -28.31 -21.97 9.25
C LYS A 449 -27.44 -21.60 10.43
N ASN A 450 -26.33 -20.91 10.20
CA ASN A 450 -25.40 -20.49 11.23
C ASN A 450 -25.94 -19.27 12.00
N VAL A 451 -26.21 -19.48 13.27
CA VAL A 451 -26.63 -18.47 14.25
C VAL A 451 -25.65 -18.40 15.43
N GLY A 452 -24.42 -18.87 15.21
CA GLY A 452 -23.32 -18.74 16.16
C GLY A 452 -22.84 -17.30 16.30
N SER A 453 -21.99 -17.07 17.29
CA SER A 453 -21.47 -15.75 17.61
C SER A 453 -20.08 -15.79 18.23
N GLY A 454 -19.33 -14.70 18.09
CA GLY A 454 -18.04 -14.42 18.72
C GLY A 454 -16.86 -14.51 17.75
N SER A 455 -15.73 -13.96 18.16
CA SER A 455 -14.48 -13.90 17.40
C SER A 455 -14.52 -13.12 16.09
N THR A 456 -15.58 -12.35 15.79
CA THR A 456 -15.66 -11.57 14.54
C THR A 456 -14.95 -10.23 14.63
N LYS A 457 -14.75 -9.69 15.84
CA LYS A 457 -14.11 -8.40 16.07
C LYS A 457 -12.89 -8.61 16.95
N LEU A 458 -11.72 -8.19 16.48
CA LEU A 458 -10.50 -8.35 17.24
C LEU A 458 -10.19 -7.09 18.02
N LYS A 459 -9.37 -7.22 19.07
CA LYS A 459 -8.94 -6.08 19.86
C LYS A 459 -8.16 -5.08 19.00
N ALA A 460 -7.20 -5.56 18.22
CA ALA A 460 -6.37 -4.71 17.35
C ALA A 460 -7.15 -4.01 16.22
N ASP A 461 -8.32 -4.54 15.80
CA ASP A 461 -9.12 -3.92 14.73
C ASP A 461 -9.66 -2.54 15.12
N GLY A 462 -9.56 -2.15 16.39
CA GLY A 462 -10.10 -0.90 16.94
C GLY A 462 -9.08 0.23 17.05
N ASP A 463 -7.81 -0.06 16.76
CA ASP A 463 -6.70 0.85 17.05
C ASP A 463 -6.69 2.06 16.13
N LYS A 464 -6.61 3.24 16.75
CA LYS A 464 -6.44 4.56 16.13
C LYS A 464 -5.53 5.39 17.02
N TYR A 465 -4.91 6.41 16.44
CA TYR A 465 -4.02 7.33 17.13
C TYR A 465 -4.35 8.75 16.68
N CYS A 466 -4.42 9.68 17.64
CA CYS A 466 -4.61 11.11 17.36
C CYS A 466 -4.36 11.92 18.63
N ASN A 467 -3.97 13.18 18.51
CA ASN A 467 -3.82 14.09 19.64
C ASN A 467 -5.18 14.59 20.19
N MET A 468 -5.94 13.70 20.84
CA MET A 468 -7.27 14.00 21.36
C MET A 468 -7.25 14.92 22.59
N MET A 469 -6.17 14.88 23.38
CA MET A 469 -5.99 15.70 24.58
C MET A 469 -5.21 17.00 24.36
N GLY A 470 -4.74 17.27 23.14
CA GLY A 470 -3.98 18.48 22.80
C GLY A 470 -2.63 18.55 23.52
N HIS A 471 -1.91 17.42 23.60
CA HIS A 471 -0.56 17.36 24.15
C HIS A 471 0.38 18.30 23.40
N SER A 472 1.30 18.91 24.16
CA SER A 472 2.35 19.74 23.59
C SER A 472 3.27 18.92 22.67
N GLY A 473 3.56 19.45 21.49
CA GLY A 473 4.39 18.78 20.49
C GLY A 473 3.63 17.81 19.59
N GLY A 474 2.32 17.66 19.75
CA GLY A 474 1.50 16.84 18.85
C GLY A 474 1.35 15.38 19.26
N ARG A 475 1.92 14.96 20.41
CA ARG A 475 1.87 13.56 20.88
C ARG A 475 0.47 12.97 20.77
N GLU A 476 0.38 11.87 20.07
CA GLU A 476 -0.89 11.20 19.85
C GLU A 476 -1.26 10.29 21.03
N ASP A 477 -2.55 10.30 21.35
CA ASP A 477 -3.17 9.38 22.30
C ASP A 477 -3.53 8.08 21.59
N TYR A 478 -3.50 6.96 22.33
CA TYR A 478 -4.07 5.71 21.83
C TYR A 478 -5.59 5.74 22.00
N VAL A 479 -6.29 5.52 20.90
CA VAL A 479 -7.74 5.57 20.81
C VAL A 479 -8.27 4.23 20.29
N TRP A 480 -9.07 3.57 21.11
CA TRP A 480 -9.69 2.30 20.76
C TRP A 480 -11.18 2.49 20.41
N THR A 481 -11.59 2.03 19.22
CA THR A 481 -12.95 2.18 18.69
C THR A 481 -13.69 0.85 18.55
N LEU A 482 -14.79 0.70 19.30
CA LEU A 482 -15.70 -0.44 19.20
C LEU A 482 -16.34 -0.53 17.80
N SER A 483 -16.80 -1.72 17.38
CA SER A 483 -17.41 -1.93 16.04
C SER A 483 -18.67 -1.09 15.81
N THR A 484 -19.34 -0.70 16.89
CA THR A 484 -20.51 0.17 16.88
C THR A 484 -20.20 1.64 17.14
N GLY A 485 -18.93 2.00 17.33
CA GLY A 485 -18.46 3.39 17.36
C GLY A 485 -18.31 4.00 18.75
N GLN A 486 -18.46 3.24 19.84
CA GLN A 486 -18.01 3.71 21.16
C GLN A 486 -16.49 3.84 21.15
N ILE A 487 -15.96 4.95 21.66
CA ILE A 487 -14.54 5.24 21.62
C ILE A 487 -14.01 5.41 23.05
N THR A 488 -12.96 4.64 23.34
CA THR A 488 -12.18 4.69 24.58
C THR A 488 -10.82 5.28 24.28
N ILE A 489 -10.37 6.23 25.09
CA ILE A 489 -9.06 6.84 24.99
C ILE A 489 -8.15 6.35 26.11
N TYR A 490 -6.88 6.18 25.76
CA TYR A 490 -5.76 5.91 26.65
C TYR A 490 -4.73 7.03 26.47
N PRO A 491 -4.75 8.04 27.35
CA PRO A 491 -3.91 9.22 27.22
C PRO A 491 -2.43 8.89 27.06
N ASN A 492 -1.72 9.55 26.16
CA ASN A 492 -0.26 9.41 26.08
C ASN A 492 0.39 9.86 27.41
N ALA A 493 1.23 9.00 27.99
CA ALA A 493 1.87 9.25 29.29
C ALA A 493 3.09 10.18 29.19
N GLY A 494 3.48 10.60 27.98
CA GLY A 494 4.63 11.47 27.73
C GLY A 494 5.98 10.77 27.87
N LEU A 495 6.01 9.44 27.69
CA LEU A 495 7.24 8.65 27.74
C LEU A 495 7.90 8.58 26.36
N SER A 496 9.22 8.40 26.33
CA SER A 496 10.02 8.12 25.13
C SER A 496 10.82 6.82 25.26
N GLU A 497 10.61 6.07 26.35
CA GLU A 497 11.07 4.71 26.57
C GLU A 497 10.18 4.07 27.65
N VAL A 498 9.94 2.76 27.55
CA VAL A 498 9.20 1.99 28.56
C VAL A 498 10.16 1.04 29.27
N GLY A 499 10.34 1.22 30.59
CA GLY A 499 11.01 0.28 31.47
C GLY A 499 10.05 -0.51 32.36
N ASP A 500 10.60 -1.35 33.24
CA ASP A 500 9.83 -2.24 34.13
C ASP A 500 8.71 -1.50 34.90
N GLY A 501 7.46 -1.93 34.67
CA GLY A 501 6.28 -1.41 35.35
C GLY A 501 5.82 0.00 34.92
N GLN A 502 6.41 0.56 33.87
CA GLN A 502 5.92 1.78 33.22
C GLN A 502 4.95 1.43 32.09
N SER A 503 4.04 2.35 31.75
CA SER A 503 3.13 2.22 30.61
C SER A 503 3.23 3.47 29.76
N PHE A 504 3.28 3.29 28.44
CA PHE A 504 3.21 4.39 27.47
C PHE A 504 1.86 5.11 27.52
N TRP A 505 0.85 4.43 28.05
CA TRP A 505 -0.53 4.90 28.13
C TRP A 505 -1.00 5.10 29.57
N GLY A 506 -1.74 6.18 29.78
CA GLY A 506 -2.42 6.53 31.01
C GLY A 506 -3.74 5.77 31.22
N PRO A 507 -4.51 6.13 32.25
CA PRO A 507 -5.76 5.45 32.59
C PRO A 507 -6.84 5.66 31.52
N GLU A 508 -7.56 4.58 31.22
CA GLU A 508 -8.59 4.56 30.18
C GLU A 508 -9.82 5.40 30.53
N THR A 509 -10.49 5.95 29.52
CA THR A 509 -11.79 6.63 29.68
C THR A 509 -12.63 6.49 28.41
N ILE A 510 -13.93 6.21 28.55
CA ILE A 510 -14.87 6.32 27.43
C ILE A 510 -15.07 7.80 27.13
N MET A 511 -14.57 8.27 25.99
CA MET A 511 -14.68 9.69 25.59
C MET A 511 -15.89 9.96 24.71
N PHE A 512 -16.32 8.96 23.94
CA PHE A 512 -17.46 9.07 23.04
C PHE A 512 -18.30 7.81 23.05
N ASP A 513 -19.60 7.99 23.16
CA ASP A 513 -20.58 6.92 23.12
C ASP A 513 -21.72 7.30 22.16
N PRO A 514 -21.90 6.58 21.04
CA PRO A 514 -22.99 6.83 20.09
C PRO A 514 -24.40 6.79 20.71
N GLU A 515 -24.60 6.05 21.81
CA GLU A 515 -25.87 6.04 22.55
C GLU A 515 -26.21 7.43 23.10
N ILE A 516 -25.18 8.16 23.52
CA ILE A 516 -25.31 9.49 24.12
C ILE A 516 -25.20 10.58 23.03
N HIS A 517 -24.25 10.44 22.12
CA HIS A 517 -23.78 11.53 21.25
C HIS A 517 -24.29 11.44 19.81
N ALA A 518 -24.78 10.27 19.39
CA ALA A 518 -25.30 10.02 18.05
C ALA A 518 -26.76 9.52 18.05
N GLY A 519 -27.48 9.76 19.15
CA GLY A 519 -28.91 9.43 19.26
C GLY A 519 -29.21 7.93 19.23
N GLY A 520 -28.29 7.08 19.70
CA GLY A 520 -28.48 5.63 19.75
C GLY A 520 -28.16 4.88 18.46
N ARG A 521 -27.64 5.56 17.43
CA ARG A 521 -27.26 4.89 16.19
C ARG A 521 -25.85 4.31 16.30
N ASN A 522 -25.65 3.09 15.81
CA ASN A 522 -24.32 2.52 15.64
C ASN A 522 -23.58 3.24 14.53
N LEU A 523 -22.30 3.54 14.75
CA LEU A 523 -21.38 4.10 13.76
C LEU A 523 -20.29 3.05 13.47
N ASP A 524 -20.11 2.66 12.21
CA ASP A 524 -19.01 1.74 11.85
C ASP A 524 -17.68 2.37 12.21
N ARG A 525 -16.80 1.64 12.89
CA ARG A 525 -15.44 2.12 13.18
C ARG A 525 -14.64 2.50 11.93
N ARG A 526 -14.95 1.89 10.78
CA ARG A 526 -14.31 2.17 9.49
C ARG A 526 -14.79 3.49 8.87
N ASP A 527 -15.94 3.99 9.30
CA ASP A 527 -16.47 5.29 8.87
C ASP A 527 -16.13 6.41 9.84
N LEU A 528 -15.49 6.10 10.97
CA LEU A 528 -15.06 7.04 11.99
C LEU A 528 -13.58 7.40 11.80
N HIS A 529 -13.29 8.68 11.72
CA HIS A 529 -11.97 9.25 11.54
C HIS A 529 -11.66 10.18 12.71
N LEU A 530 -10.38 10.27 13.06
CA LEU A 530 -9.86 11.20 14.05
C LEU A 530 -8.94 12.16 13.32
N ALA A 531 -9.24 13.44 13.36
CA ALA A 531 -8.39 14.47 12.75
C ALA A 531 -8.79 15.85 13.30
N ASP A 532 -7.86 16.79 13.33
CA ASP A 532 -8.14 18.18 13.71
C ASP A 532 -8.93 18.87 12.59
N TRP A 533 -10.24 19.05 12.78
CA TRP A 533 -11.13 19.61 11.75
C TRP A 533 -11.04 21.13 11.67
N ASP A 534 -10.75 21.82 12.77
CA ASP A 534 -10.81 23.27 12.86
C ASP A 534 -9.47 23.97 13.17
N GLY A 535 -8.41 23.22 13.38
CA GLY A 535 -7.05 23.68 13.58
C GLY A 535 -6.77 24.17 15.00
N ASP A 536 -7.52 23.69 16.00
CA ASP A 536 -7.33 24.08 17.40
C ASP A 536 -6.27 23.24 18.14
N GLY A 537 -5.67 22.26 17.46
CA GLY A 537 -4.64 21.36 17.95
C GLY A 537 -5.19 20.12 18.67
N PHE A 538 -6.52 19.95 18.71
CA PHE A 538 -7.18 18.78 19.27
C PHE A 538 -7.88 18.02 18.15
N CYS A 539 -7.67 16.71 18.09
CA CYS A 539 -8.41 15.90 17.12
C CYS A 539 -9.90 15.86 17.44
N ASP A 540 -10.71 15.91 16.38
CA ASP A 540 -12.15 15.77 16.38
C ASP A 540 -12.58 14.37 15.91
N ILE A 541 -13.83 14.01 16.16
CA ILE A 541 -14.42 12.79 15.59
C ILE A 541 -15.21 13.17 14.35
N ILE A 542 -14.84 12.58 13.22
CA ILE A 542 -15.51 12.78 11.93
C ILE A 542 -16.12 11.45 11.49
N TRP A 543 -17.42 11.43 11.20
CA TRP A 543 -18.08 10.27 10.60
C TRP A 543 -18.42 10.53 9.14
N THR A 544 -18.07 9.60 8.26
CA THR A 544 -18.41 9.65 6.84
C THR A 544 -19.59 8.73 6.54
N ASN A 545 -20.69 9.25 6.00
CA ASN A 545 -21.89 8.47 5.72
C ASN A 545 -21.72 7.59 4.46
N PRO A 546 -21.51 6.26 4.60
CA PRO A 546 -21.24 5.40 3.45
C PRO A 546 -22.44 5.28 2.49
N ASN A 547 -23.65 5.63 2.96
CA ASN A 547 -24.88 5.58 2.17
C ASN A 547 -25.18 6.88 1.43
N GLU A 548 -24.48 7.98 1.74
CA GLU A 548 -24.71 9.31 1.18
C GLU A 548 -23.39 9.90 0.66
N ASN A 549 -22.74 9.18 -0.27
CA ASN A 549 -21.47 9.58 -0.89
C ASN A 549 -20.42 10.07 0.13
N ASN A 550 -20.36 9.44 1.30
CA ASN A 550 -19.41 9.77 2.35
C ASN A 550 -19.43 11.24 2.80
N GLN A 551 -20.63 11.86 2.81
CA GLN A 551 -20.85 13.15 3.49
C GLN A 551 -20.48 13.06 4.97
N VAL A 552 -20.05 14.18 5.54
CA VAL A 552 -19.45 14.21 6.88
C VAL A 552 -20.45 14.63 7.96
N GLU A 553 -20.34 14.04 9.14
CA GLU A 553 -20.83 14.62 10.39
C GLU A 553 -19.63 14.75 11.34
N VAL A 554 -19.58 15.82 12.13
CA VAL A 554 -18.43 16.11 12.98
C VAL A 554 -18.87 16.31 14.42
N TRP A 555 -18.19 15.68 15.36
CA TRP A 555 -18.25 16.00 16.77
C TRP A 555 -16.96 16.72 17.13
N ARG A 556 -17.05 18.05 17.19
CA ARG A 556 -15.91 18.88 17.56
C ARG A 556 -15.57 18.68 19.03
N ASN A 557 -14.33 18.34 19.31
CA ASN A 557 -13.76 18.12 20.61
C ASN A 557 -13.69 19.45 21.38
N ARG A 558 -14.25 19.49 22.59
CA ARG A 558 -14.22 20.66 23.47
C ARG A 558 -13.38 20.44 24.72
N TYR A 559 -12.50 19.44 24.70
CA TYR A 559 -11.65 19.11 25.84
C TYR A 559 -10.74 20.29 26.21
N GLY A 560 -10.10 20.94 25.24
CA GLY A 560 -9.27 22.14 25.47
C GLY A 560 -10.03 23.29 26.16
N GLU A 561 -11.31 23.45 25.87
CA GLU A 561 -12.18 24.49 26.43
C GLU A 561 -12.70 24.17 27.83
N THR A 562 -13.06 22.90 28.06
CA THR A 562 -13.87 22.50 29.22
C THR A 562 -13.11 21.63 30.21
N GLN A 563 -11.96 21.09 29.82
CA GLN A 563 -11.17 20.11 30.58
C GLN A 563 -11.97 18.85 30.95
N ALA A 564 -12.95 18.51 30.11
CA ALA A 564 -13.79 17.32 30.23
C ALA A 564 -14.24 16.87 28.83
N TRP A 565 -14.55 15.58 28.66
CA TRP A 565 -15.09 15.08 27.40
C TRP A 565 -16.45 15.71 27.11
N ASN A 566 -16.47 16.58 26.11
CA ASN A 566 -17.64 17.34 25.67
C ASN A 566 -17.53 17.59 24.17
N TRP A 567 -18.66 17.51 23.47
CA TRP A 567 -18.69 17.52 22.01
C TRP A 567 -19.65 18.59 21.48
N SER A 568 -19.22 19.34 20.46
CA SER A 568 -20.12 20.14 19.63
C SER A 568 -20.50 19.34 18.39
N TYR A 569 -21.75 18.91 18.30
CA TYR A 569 -22.22 18.17 17.12
C TYR A 569 -22.53 19.13 15.96
N LEU A 570 -21.90 18.88 14.83
CA LEU A 570 -22.09 19.56 13.56
C LEU A 570 -22.67 18.56 12.55
N GLY A 571 -23.97 18.70 12.25
CA GLY A 571 -24.64 17.87 11.25
C GLY A 571 -24.37 18.40 9.85
N ASN A 572 -23.61 17.66 9.04
CA ASN A 572 -23.21 18.03 7.67
C ASN A 572 -22.62 19.45 7.52
N PRO A 573 -21.53 19.77 8.24
CA PRO A 573 -20.94 21.11 8.24
C PRO A 573 -20.34 21.55 6.90
N ALA A 574 -20.08 20.61 5.98
CA ALA A 574 -19.45 20.85 4.69
C ALA A 574 -20.17 20.06 3.58
N THR A 575 -21.27 20.62 3.09
CA THR A 575 -22.18 19.95 2.14
C THR A 575 -21.58 19.64 0.77
N GLU A 576 -20.47 20.31 0.44
CA GLU A 576 -19.70 20.16 -0.79
C GLU A 576 -18.80 18.91 -0.80
N LEU A 577 -18.45 18.36 0.37
CA LEU A 577 -17.59 17.19 0.47
C LEU A 577 -18.32 15.93 0.01
N SER A 578 -17.69 15.16 -0.87
CA SER A 578 -18.28 13.94 -1.42
C SER A 578 -17.21 12.96 -1.90
N CYS A 579 -17.38 11.70 -1.59
CA CYS A 579 -16.63 10.61 -2.18
C CYS A 579 -17.59 9.53 -2.68
N VAL A 580 -17.56 9.22 -3.98
CA VAL A 580 -18.45 8.19 -4.57
C VAL A 580 -17.96 6.77 -4.28
N GLU A 581 -16.68 6.63 -3.94
CA GLU A 581 -16.04 5.36 -3.63
C GLU A 581 -16.67 4.71 -2.39
N LYS A 582 -16.66 3.38 -2.36
CA LYS A 582 -17.17 2.58 -1.23
C LYS A 582 -16.02 1.84 -0.59
N ARG A 583 -16.05 1.73 0.73
CA ARG A 583 -15.17 0.81 1.47
C ARG A 583 -15.38 -0.63 1.01
N GLY A 584 -14.36 -1.47 1.13
CA GLY A 584 -14.53 -2.91 0.98
C GLY A 584 -14.50 -3.65 2.32
N LEU A 585 -13.92 -4.85 2.31
CA LEU A 585 -14.04 -5.81 3.42
C LEU A 585 -13.04 -5.53 4.53
N GLY A 586 -11.76 -5.40 4.18
CA GLY A 586 -10.67 -5.14 5.13
C GLY A 586 -10.85 -3.84 5.91
N ILE A 587 -10.28 -3.80 7.12
CA ILE A 587 -10.42 -2.66 8.05
C ILE A 587 -9.79 -1.37 7.51
N HIS A 588 -8.75 -1.47 6.67
CA HIS A 588 -8.05 -0.35 6.05
C HIS A 588 -8.50 -0.06 4.62
N ASP A 589 -9.40 -0.87 4.06
CA ASP A 589 -9.96 -0.60 2.72
C ASP A 589 -11.06 0.46 2.79
N ILE A 590 -10.68 1.67 3.18
CA ILE A 590 -11.55 2.83 3.33
C ILE A 590 -11.30 3.84 2.20
N PRO A 591 -12.34 4.51 1.68
CA PRO A 591 -12.20 5.45 0.58
C PRO A 591 -11.87 6.87 1.01
N VAL A 592 -12.22 7.26 2.24
CA VAL A 592 -12.01 8.62 2.74
C VAL A 592 -10.89 8.60 3.77
N HIS A 593 -9.96 9.54 3.62
CA HIS A 593 -8.91 9.83 4.59
C HIS A 593 -8.97 11.32 4.95
N PHE A 594 -8.54 11.63 6.16
CA PHE A 594 -8.36 12.99 6.65
C PHE A 594 -6.89 13.17 7.04
N ALA A 595 -6.24 14.19 6.48
CA ALA A 595 -4.85 14.50 6.76
C ALA A 595 -4.57 15.96 6.40
N ASP A 596 -3.66 16.62 7.13
CA ASP A 596 -3.22 17.97 6.78
C ASP A 596 -2.13 17.92 5.69
N VAL A 597 -2.55 17.84 4.43
CA VAL A 597 -1.60 17.82 3.30
C VAL A 597 -1.15 19.22 2.90
N THR A 598 -1.77 20.27 3.47
CA THR A 598 -1.41 21.67 3.20
C THR A 598 -0.43 22.26 4.21
N GLY A 599 -0.30 21.68 5.39
CA GLY A 599 0.50 22.17 6.51
C GLY A 599 -0.13 23.35 7.23
N ASN A 600 -1.46 23.45 7.23
CA ASN A 600 -2.20 24.55 7.85
C ASN A 600 -2.83 24.17 9.21
N ASN A 601 -2.52 22.98 9.71
CA ASN A 601 -3.03 22.30 10.90
C ASN A 601 -4.51 21.90 10.84
N LYS A 602 -5.14 21.94 9.66
CA LYS A 602 -6.52 21.48 9.46
C LYS A 602 -6.53 20.26 8.57
N ALA A 603 -7.37 19.30 8.89
CA ALA A 603 -7.54 18.12 8.09
C ALA A 603 -8.19 18.45 6.73
N ASP A 604 -7.55 18.01 5.65
CA ASP A 604 -8.08 18.00 4.30
C ASP A 604 -8.91 16.72 4.06
N TYR A 605 -9.87 16.77 3.14
CA TYR A 605 -10.73 15.63 2.79
C TYR A 605 -10.20 14.94 1.54
N LEU A 606 -9.77 13.69 1.68
CA LEU A 606 -9.13 12.92 0.62
C LEU A 606 -10.00 11.72 0.24
N CYS A 607 -10.45 11.66 -1.01
CA CYS A 607 -11.21 10.55 -1.59
C CYS A 607 -10.28 9.70 -2.49
N MET A 608 -9.99 8.48 -2.05
CA MET A 608 -9.05 7.57 -2.70
C MET A 608 -9.76 6.41 -3.43
N GLN A 609 -9.44 6.27 -4.71
CA GLN A 609 -9.88 5.16 -5.55
C GLN A 609 -9.10 3.88 -5.21
N LYS A 610 -9.58 2.71 -5.63
CA LYS A 610 -8.95 1.41 -5.30
C LYS A 610 -7.48 1.29 -5.75
N ASP A 611 -7.07 2.06 -6.76
CA ASP A 611 -5.71 2.08 -7.34
C ASP A 611 -4.83 3.23 -6.81
N GLY A 612 -5.24 3.90 -5.73
CA GLY A 612 -4.48 4.97 -5.09
C GLY A 612 -4.61 6.34 -5.74
N ARG A 613 -5.42 6.51 -6.81
CA ARG A 613 -5.74 7.85 -7.30
C ARG A 613 -6.53 8.63 -6.24
N THR A 614 -6.09 9.83 -5.91
CA THR A 614 -6.70 10.64 -4.84
C THR A 614 -7.22 11.97 -5.38
N THR A 615 -8.48 12.25 -5.11
CA THR A 615 -9.18 13.52 -5.38
C THR A 615 -9.71 14.07 -4.05
N GLY A 616 -10.23 15.30 -3.98
CA GLY A 616 -10.93 15.74 -2.77
C GLY A 616 -10.97 17.25 -2.58
N TRP A 617 -10.81 17.70 -1.34
CA TRP A 617 -10.87 19.12 -0.98
C TRP A 617 -9.84 19.48 0.08
N VAL A 618 -9.22 20.65 -0.05
CA VAL A 618 -8.42 21.24 1.02
C VAL A 618 -9.25 22.15 1.92
N ASN A 619 -8.96 22.14 3.22
CA ASN A 619 -9.67 22.92 4.23
C ASN A 619 -8.93 24.24 4.50
N GLY A 620 -9.28 25.29 3.75
CA GLY A 620 -8.69 26.62 3.92
C GLY A 620 -9.48 27.51 4.88
N ASP A 621 -8.88 28.63 5.28
CA ASP A 621 -9.56 29.66 6.11
C ASP A 621 -10.80 30.28 5.43
N SER A 622 -10.87 30.20 4.09
CA SER A 622 -11.99 30.69 3.30
C SER A 622 -13.03 29.59 2.96
N GLY A 623 -12.86 28.39 3.53
CA GLY A 623 -13.69 27.21 3.26
C GLY A 623 -12.97 26.17 2.41
N TRP A 624 -13.74 25.19 1.93
CA TRP A 624 -13.25 24.03 1.20
C TRP A 624 -12.97 24.36 -0.28
N GLU A 625 -11.77 24.02 -0.75
CA GLU A 625 -11.39 24.15 -2.15
C GLU A 625 -11.24 22.76 -2.78
N ALA A 626 -11.93 22.50 -3.88
CA ALA A 626 -11.83 21.23 -4.60
C ALA A 626 -10.47 21.06 -5.29
N ILE A 627 -9.90 19.88 -5.14
CA ILE A 627 -8.67 19.43 -5.79
C ILE A 627 -9.03 18.22 -6.67
N ASP A 628 -8.88 18.39 -7.97
CA ASP A 628 -9.24 17.38 -8.97
C ASP A 628 -8.35 16.14 -8.88
N GLN A 629 -7.10 16.31 -8.46
CA GLN A 629 -6.14 15.22 -8.31
C GLN A 629 -5.01 15.58 -7.34
N PHE A 630 -5.13 15.21 -6.07
CA PHE A 630 -4.03 15.31 -5.10
C PHE A 630 -2.85 14.44 -5.54
N LYS A 631 -3.13 13.19 -5.93
CA LYS A 631 -2.13 12.21 -6.37
C LYS A 631 -2.68 11.38 -7.53
N HIS A 632 -1.87 11.22 -8.57
CA HIS A 632 -2.13 10.30 -9.67
C HIS A 632 -1.95 8.84 -9.24
N THR A 633 -2.64 7.91 -9.91
CA THR A 633 -2.50 6.48 -9.60
C THR A 633 -1.13 5.92 -10.05
N GLU A 634 -0.56 5.07 -9.20
CA GLU A 634 0.58 4.19 -9.51
C GLU A 634 0.16 2.71 -9.55
N GLY A 635 -1.16 2.43 -9.56
CA GLY A 635 -1.71 1.08 -9.56
C GLY A 635 -1.58 0.34 -8.22
N LEU A 636 -1.39 1.06 -7.12
CA LEU A 636 -1.20 0.51 -5.77
C LEU A 636 -2.52 0.46 -5.00
N ASP A 637 -2.75 -0.62 -4.24
CA ASP A 637 -4.01 -0.80 -3.47
C ASP A 637 -4.15 0.26 -2.38
N ARG A 638 -5.30 0.94 -2.33
CA ARG A 638 -5.56 1.97 -1.32
C ARG A 638 -5.51 1.47 0.11
N ALA A 639 -5.83 0.19 0.35
CA ALA A 639 -5.82 -0.39 1.69
C ALA A 639 -4.44 -0.37 2.36
N ASN A 640 -3.40 -0.08 1.57
CA ASN A 640 -2.01 -0.03 1.99
C ASN A 640 -1.49 1.40 2.20
N PHE A 641 -2.29 2.44 1.91
CA PHE A 641 -1.90 3.83 2.08
C PHE A 641 -2.31 4.39 3.43
N GLN A 642 -1.38 5.09 4.09
CA GLN A 642 -1.62 5.91 5.27
C GLN A 642 -1.01 7.30 5.06
N PHE A 643 -1.57 8.30 5.74
CA PHE A 643 -1.05 9.67 5.73
C PHE A 643 -0.44 9.99 7.09
N ALA A 644 0.82 10.41 7.11
CA ALA A 644 1.54 10.83 8.31
C ALA A 644 2.77 11.66 7.92
N ASP A 645 3.18 12.61 8.75
CA ASP A 645 4.35 13.46 8.51
C ASP A 645 5.64 12.68 8.82
N ALA A 646 6.31 12.15 7.80
CA ALA A 646 7.47 11.27 7.98
C ALA A 646 8.80 12.04 8.02
N ASP A 647 8.88 13.25 7.49
CA ASP A 647 10.08 14.08 7.57
C ASP A 647 10.03 15.17 8.66
N GLY A 648 8.85 15.52 9.16
CA GLY A 648 8.61 16.55 10.18
C GLY A 648 8.43 17.94 9.60
N ASP A 649 8.06 18.06 8.32
CA ASP A 649 7.91 19.35 7.64
C ASP A 649 6.57 20.06 7.91
N GLY A 650 5.69 19.41 8.68
CA GLY A 650 4.36 19.87 9.06
C GLY A 650 3.27 19.50 8.06
N LYS A 651 3.58 18.80 6.97
CA LYS A 651 2.60 18.28 6.01
C LYS A 651 2.54 16.77 6.11
N ALA A 652 1.34 16.22 5.99
CA ALA A 652 1.19 14.78 5.89
C ALA A 652 1.81 14.25 4.59
N ASP A 653 2.71 13.29 4.72
CA ASP A 653 3.23 12.48 3.64
C ASP A 653 2.33 11.29 3.37
N LEU A 654 2.58 10.63 2.24
CA LEU A 654 1.90 9.40 1.90
C LEU A 654 2.84 8.22 2.08
N ILE A 655 2.40 7.23 2.86
CA ILE A 655 3.16 6.02 3.15
C ILE A 655 2.40 4.82 2.56
N TRP A 656 2.98 4.16 1.57
CA TRP A 656 2.49 2.88 1.07
C TRP A 656 3.18 1.74 1.81
N THR A 657 2.42 0.96 2.56
CA THR A 657 2.96 -0.17 3.34
C THR A 657 2.73 -1.46 2.58
N ASP A 658 3.80 -2.20 2.28
CA ASP A 658 3.67 -3.51 1.65
C ASP A 658 2.85 -4.44 2.56
N LYS A 659 1.79 -5.05 1.99
CA LYS A 659 0.85 -5.85 2.78
C LYS A 659 1.51 -7.10 3.40
N PHE A 660 2.62 -7.58 2.86
CA PHE A 660 3.24 -8.84 3.28
C PHE A 660 4.38 -8.64 4.28
N SER A 661 5.32 -7.77 3.94
CA SER A 661 6.50 -7.48 4.73
C SER A 661 6.25 -6.39 5.76
N GLY A 662 5.33 -5.46 5.49
CA GLY A 662 5.16 -4.24 6.26
C GLY A 662 6.17 -3.15 5.91
N GLU A 663 6.97 -3.32 4.85
CA GLU A 663 7.91 -2.29 4.41
C GLU A 663 7.15 -1.04 3.92
N GLY A 664 7.46 0.12 4.49
CA GLY A 664 6.84 1.39 4.14
C GLY A 664 7.64 2.14 3.08
N THR A 665 7.03 2.38 1.92
CA THR A 665 7.52 3.29 0.88
C THR A 665 6.94 4.68 1.10
N VAL A 666 7.79 5.70 1.20
CA VAL A 666 7.37 7.08 1.51
C VAL A 666 7.37 7.95 0.26
N TYR A 667 6.32 8.74 0.15
CA TYR A 667 6.16 9.79 -0.85
C TYR A 667 6.07 11.13 -0.12
N TYR A 668 7.17 11.90 -0.12
CA TYR A 668 7.22 13.19 0.57
C TYR A 668 6.34 14.23 -0.11
N ASN A 669 5.54 14.93 0.68
CA ASN A 669 4.63 15.97 0.24
C ASN A 669 5.34 17.33 0.18
N GLY A 670 5.80 17.70 -1.01
CA GLY A 670 6.40 19.01 -1.27
C GLY A 670 5.39 20.18 -1.29
N GLY A 671 4.11 19.91 -1.03
CA GLY A 671 3.03 20.89 -1.06
C GLY A 671 2.43 21.11 -2.44
N ARG A 672 1.56 22.12 -2.54
CA ARG A 672 0.75 22.38 -3.74
C ARG A 672 1.62 22.80 -4.92
N GLN A 673 1.65 21.97 -5.95
CA GLN A 673 2.40 22.18 -7.17
C GLN A 673 1.81 21.32 -8.30
N GLU A 674 1.52 21.92 -9.45
CA GLU A 674 1.04 21.22 -10.63
C GLU A 674 2.20 20.44 -11.29
N VAL A 675 2.33 19.15 -10.99
CA VAL A 675 3.46 18.31 -11.42
C VAL A 675 3.02 16.86 -11.62
N GLY A 676 3.49 16.20 -12.69
CA GLY A 676 3.24 14.77 -12.91
C GLY A 676 1.75 14.38 -12.97
N GLY A 677 0.88 15.29 -13.41
CA GLY A 677 -0.57 15.08 -13.42
C GLY A 677 -1.23 15.15 -12.04
N SER A 678 -0.52 15.59 -11.01
CA SER A 678 -1.01 15.83 -9.65
C SER A 678 -0.94 17.33 -9.35
N GLN A 679 -1.80 17.81 -8.45
CA GLN A 679 -1.80 19.21 -8.00
C GLN A 679 -0.95 19.43 -6.74
N PHE A 680 -0.30 18.36 -6.25
CA PHE A 680 0.67 18.35 -5.17
C PHE A 680 1.94 17.62 -5.63
N LEU A 681 3.10 18.08 -5.16
CA LEU A 681 4.38 17.42 -5.37
C LEU A 681 4.50 16.23 -4.43
N TRP A 682 4.68 15.03 -4.99
CA TRP A 682 4.96 13.80 -4.26
C TRP A 682 6.31 13.23 -4.70
N THR A 683 7.30 13.26 -3.83
CA THR A 683 8.65 12.72 -4.12
C THR A 683 8.75 11.30 -3.57
N ASN A 684 8.85 10.31 -4.45
CA ASN A 684 9.02 8.92 -4.05
C ASN A 684 10.46 8.65 -3.59
N GLU A 685 10.66 8.42 -2.30
CA GLU A 685 11.97 8.13 -1.70
C GLU A 685 12.29 6.64 -1.62
N GLY A 686 11.36 5.79 -2.11
CA GLY A 686 11.45 4.36 -1.94
C GLY A 686 11.18 3.92 -0.51
N LYS A 687 11.72 2.76 -0.14
CA LYS A 687 11.51 2.16 1.18
C LYS A 687 12.21 3.00 2.25
N ALA A 688 11.46 3.44 3.25
CA ALA A 688 11.94 4.24 4.37
C ALA A 688 11.70 3.56 5.73
N PHE A 689 10.62 2.78 5.86
CA PHE A 689 10.31 2.00 7.06
C PHE A 689 10.54 0.51 6.81
N THR A 690 11.25 -0.15 7.72
CA THR A 690 11.53 -1.58 7.63
C THR A 690 10.30 -2.40 8.01
N GLY A 691 10.00 -3.44 7.23
CA GLY A 691 8.88 -4.33 7.49
C GLY A 691 9.16 -5.33 8.60
N ASN A 692 8.31 -5.37 9.64
CA ASN A 692 8.39 -6.36 10.72
C ASN A 692 7.06 -7.06 11.04
N ALA A 693 5.96 -6.60 10.47
CA ALA A 693 4.61 -7.16 10.64
C ALA A 693 3.87 -6.99 9.30
N ALA A 694 2.83 -7.80 9.05
CA ALA A 694 2.02 -7.59 7.86
C ALA A 694 1.44 -6.17 7.84
N GLY A 695 1.33 -5.57 6.65
CA GLY A 695 1.05 -4.14 6.52
C GLY A 695 -0.25 -3.66 7.18
N THR A 696 -1.23 -4.54 7.36
CA THR A 696 -2.48 -4.24 8.09
C THR A 696 -2.30 -4.02 9.60
N CYS A 697 -1.11 -4.32 10.13
CA CYS A 697 -0.75 -4.18 11.53
C CYS A 697 0.33 -3.11 11.77
N VAL A 698 0.66 -2.30 10.75
CA VAL A 698 1.64 -1.21 10.86
C VAL A 698 0.90 0.12 10.88
N TYR A 699 1.22 0.98 11.85
CA TYR A 699 0.68 2.32 12.02
C TYR A 699 1.82 3.34 12.09
N TYR A 700 1.51 4.60 11.78
CA TYR A 700 2.49 5.69 11.72
C TYR A 700 2.18 6.91 12.62
N PRO A 701 1.88 6.74 13.93
CA PRO A 701 1.58 7.84 14.85
C PRO A 701 2.81 8.66 15.26
N ASP A 702 2.64 9.92 15.68
CA ASP A 702 3.68 10.68 16.42
C ASP A 702 3.50 10.44 17.93
N LEU A 703 4.25 9.49 18.49
CA LEU A 703 4.14 9.08 19.88
C LEU A 703 5.10 9.82 20.80
N ASN A 704 6.22 10.31 20.26
CA ASN A 704 7.24 11.02 21.02
C ASN A 704 7.13 12.55 20.94
N GLY A 705 6.18 13.09 20.17
CA GLY A 705 5.87 14.50 20.03
C GLY A 705 6.96 15.31 19.35
N ASP A 706 7.72 14.69 18.44
CA ASP A 706 8.74 15.37 17.64
C ASP A 706 8.23 15.80 16.26
N SER A 707 6.91 15.66 16.03
CA SER A 707 6.20 15.97 14.78
C SER A 707 6.55 15.01 13.65
N ARG A 708 7.04 13.81 13.96
CA ARG A 708 7.45 12.82 12.96
C ARG A 708 6.74 11.50 13.23
N ALA A 709 6.36 10.86 12.14
CA ALA A 709 5.65 9.60 12.17
C ALA A 709 6.56 8.46 12.64
N ASP A 710 6.18 7.80 13.72
CA ASP A 710 6.84 6.65 14.32
C ASP A 710 6.27 5.35 13.78
N GLN A 711 7.10 4.32 13.60
CA GLN A 711 6.59 3.02 13.22
C GLN A 711 6.03 2.29 14.44
N HIS A 712 4.75 1.95 14.41
CA HIS A 712 4.07 1.23 15.48
C HIS A 712 3.45 -0.07 14.93
N ASN A 713 4.00 -1.22 15.34
CA ASN A 713 3.60 -2.53 14.81
C ASN A 713 2.81 -3.32 15.85
N ILE A 714 1.60 -3.73 15.49
CA ILE A 714 0.81 -4.70 16.23
C ILE A 714 1.36 -6.10 15.97
N ILE A 715 1.71 -6.81 17.03
CA ILE A 715 2.42 -8.09 16.96
C ILE A 715 1.55 -9.28 17.37
N GLY A 716 0.39 -9.03 17.99
CA GLY A 716 -0.54 -10.07 18.43
C GLY A 716 -1.97 -9.57 18.44
N THR A 717 -2.79 -10.05 17.49
CA THR A 717 -4.11 -9.48 17.22
C THR A 717 -5.17 -9.73 18.32
N PHE A 718 -5.09 -10.86 19.04
CA PHE A 718 -6.02 -11.18 20.14
C PHE A 718 -5.72 -10.45 21.44
N ILE A 719 -4.46 -10.11 21.67
CA ILE A 719 -3.97 -9.48 22.91
C ILE A 719 -3.62 -8.00 22.73
N ASN A 720 -3.67 -7.53 21.49
CA ASN A 720 -3.35 -6.17 21.08
C ASN A 720 -1.99 -5.69 21.59
N GLU A 721 -0.97 -6.53 21.39
CA GLU A 721 0.40 -6.18 21.72
C GLU A 721 1.05 -5.40 20.59
N ALA A 722 1.83 -4.37 20.93
CA ALA A 722 2.53 -3.58 19.95
C ALA A 722 3.94 -3.16 20.39
N ARG A 723 4.77 -2.85 19.40
CA ARG A 723 6.10 -2.27 19.58
C ARG A 723 6.24 -1.00 18.75
N THR A 724 6.96 -0.02 19.28
CA THR A 724 7.21 1.27 18.62
C THR A 724 8.70 1.46 18.34
N TRP A 725 9.00 2.04 17.18
CA TRP A 725 10.29 2.57 16.82
C TRP A 725 10.15 4.04 16.40
N PHE A 726 10.84 4.92 17.12
CA PHE A 726 10.76 6.36 16.93
C PHE A 726 11.56 6.82 15.71
N ASN A 727 10.97 7.69 14.89
CA ASN A 727 11.61 8.30 13.74
C ASN A 727 12.30 9.62 14.11
N THR A 728 13.55 9.56 14.57
CA THR A 728 14.24 10.76 15.10
C THR A 728 15.21 11.39 14.10
N CYS A 729 15.31 12.72 14.11
CA CYS A 729 16.21 13.48 13.23
C CYS A 729 17.69 13.38 13.63
N VAL A 730 17.98 13.11 14.91
CA VAL A 730 19.34 13.14 15.47
C VAL A 730 19.59 11.89 16.32
N GLY A 731 20.25 10.89 15.72
CA GLY A 731 20.85 9.77 16.44
C GLY A 731 20.11 8.45 16.27
N GLY A 732 20.63 7.62 15.37
CA GLY A 732 20.33 6.20 15.31
C GLY A 732 21.57 5.45 14.88
N ASN A 733 22.16 4.66 15.76
CA ASN A 733 23.16 3.67 15.40
C ASN A 733 22.49 2.50 14.66
N ALA A 734 22.10 2.72 13.40
CA ALA A 734 21.76 1.73 12.36
C ALA A 734 20.98 0.46 12.79
N MET A 735 20.18 0.49 13.85
CA MET A 735 19.47 -0.68 14.42
C MET A 735 17.99 -0.36 14.68
N GLY A 736 17.45 0.54 13.87
CA GLY A 736 16.39 1.44 14.29
C GLY A 736 14.96 1.10 13.94
N ASP A 737 14.75 0.14 13.07
CA ASP A 737 13.47 -0.50 12.77
C ASP A 737 13.72 -1.99 12.39
N ASP A 738 14.87 -2.54 12.81
CA ASP A 738 15.21 -3.96 12.71
C ASP A 738 14.64 -4.76 13.91
N PRO A 739 14.51 -6.09 13.83
CA PRO A 739 13.99 -6.93 14.91
C PRO A 739 14.72 -6.68 16.24
N SER A 740 14.00 -6.14 17.23
CA SER A 740 14.59 -5.68 18.48
C SER A 740 15.07 -6.84 19.37
N THR A 741 16.23 -6.63 20.03
CA THR A 741 16.74 -7.50 21.11
C THR A 741 16.27 -7.05 22.50
N GLY A 742 15.23 -6.21 22.58
CA GLY A 742 14.78 -5.56 23.81
C GLY A 742 14.16 -6.52 24.82
N THR A 743 14.39 -6.27 26.11
CA THR A 743 13.74 -6.97 27.22
C THR A 743 12.30 -6.49 27.37
N ASP A 744 11.37 -7.43 27.56
CA ASP A 744 9.95 -7.17 27.84
C ASP A 744 9.79 -6.35 29.14
N PRO A 745 9.16 -5.15 29.11
CA PRO A 745 8.97 -4.30 30.28
C PRO A 745 7.94 -4.85 31.30
N GLN A 746 7.38 -6.03 31.05
CA GLN A 746 6.37 -6.69 31.90
C GLN A 746 5.19 -5.77 32.21
N LEU A 747 4.58 -5.25 31.15
CA LEU A 747 3.27 -4.60 31.26
C LEU A 747 2.33 -5.56 32.01
N SER A 748 1.57 -5.01 32.97
CA SER A 748 0.68 -5.85 33.78
C SER A 748 -0.40 -6.44 32.89
N ALA A 749 -0.36 -7.76 32.66
CA ALA A 749 -1.45 -8.48 32.04
C ALA A 749 -2.76 -8.17 32.80
N MET A 750 -3.84 -7.88 32.06
CA MET A 750 -5.17 -7.79 32.68
C MET A 750 -5.46 -9.10 33.43
N PRO A 751 -5.94 -9.06 34.69
CA PRO A 751 -6.24 -10.26 35.45
C PRO A 751 -7.28 -11.14 34.72
N GLY A 752 -6.89 -12.36 34.35
CA GLY A 752 -7.82 -13.40 33.87
C GLY A 752 -7.71 -13.81 32.40
N LEU A 753 -6.65 -13.43 31.68
CA LEU A 753 -6.38 -13.90 30.32
C LEU A 753 -5.06 -14.68 30.28
N ASP A 754 -5.13 -15.94 29.85
CA ASP A 754 -3.96 -16.73 29.44
C ASP A 754 -3.45 -16.13 28.10
N PRO A 755 -2.13 -15.95 27.87
CA PRO A 755 -1.58 -15.53 26.58
C PRO A 755 -2.04 -16.38 25.37
N ASP A 756 -2.49 -17.62 25.60
CA ASP A 756 -3.09 -18.49 24.57
C ASP A 756 -4.64 -18.39 24.48
N GLY A 757 -5.27 -17.56 25.33
CA GLY A 757 -6.72 -17.31 25.30
C GLY A 757 -7.61 -18.53 25.64
N VAL A 758 -7.14 -19.43 26.52
CA VAL A 758 -7.87 -20.63 26.98
C VAL A 758 -8.61 -20.40 28.30
#